data_AF-A0A7I7ZQP2-F1
#
_entry.id   AF-A0A7I7ZQP2-F1
#
_cell.length_a   1.000
_cell.length_b   1.000
_cell.length_c   1.000
_cell.angle_alpha   90.00
_cell.angle_beta   90.00
_cell.angle_gamma   90.00
#
_symmetry.space_group_name_H-M   'P 1'
#
loop_
_entity.id
_entity.type
_entity.pdbx_description
1 polymer ?
#
loop_
_entity_poly.entity_id
_entity_poly.type
_entity_poly.pdbx_seq_one_letter_code
_entity_poly.pdbx_strand_id
1 'polypeptide(L)'
;MTSTFNPGDIVAGYTIESVLGVGGMGVVYKAKNPQLPRSDALKVLTTSIQGDGQFRERFLREANVAATLDHPNIVAVYSRGETEAGQLWIAMQYVAGTDADQEVRSGRMSPARAARIITEVAKALDYAHRRGIMHRDVKPANFLLANPEDPGDDERVFLADFGIARAFDDAAHLTTDGSVMASIAYAPPEALSGQHVDSRADVYSLACSFFVLLTGRTPYGGLPGGIAAIAAAHVTGEIPRVTDRVPHLPWALNEVIARGMAKDPNARFQTAREFAAAATAAIANTGPAPQPPGQLPPPGPQSWPPHQPTPPSGVLTYPSGQFSGPYPPGPPRGPMPRQMAAPHSPAPQQKSSRKRRLVIGAAAAAVVTVIVVVASILLIGKPGAPAYTAQSFTHAHGSTEITKAPTAVAALGPGDADAVLSLGLQPVAIAGAGTSLPSWLQSKITGNPSVKDTVGFIDTSAIQAAKPDVIIATGEIDDATYQRLAAIAPTVTQPKDTSRAWNWQTQLKWVGKILGRDKDADNLIDQVSSQQTDLKNQNPRAAGKSVQVIHVSDDGVSQTLTPSNAADYLSSLGLNYDAELRRKSGDSSSTRSMPDLGKLFLIHSEVLVVVRTDKAAGNGGAAGLPYQLAAYRGSMIIVDDPNSVAALADPGGYLATEYLNANFVPLMSVIR
;
A
#
# COMPACT_ATOMS: atom_id res chain seq x y z
N MET A 1 -7.08 -17.12 -12.26
CA MET A 1 -6.72 -16.91 -13.68
C MET A 1 -7.74 -15.96 -14.27
N THR A 2 -7.32 -14.84 -14.85
CA THR A 2 -8.20 -13.90 -15.54
C THR A 2 -8.55 -14.44 -16.93
N SER A 3 -9.85 -14.59 -17.22
CA SER A 3 -10.33 -14.98 -18.54
C SER A 3 -10.26 -13.79 -19.51
N THR A 4 -9.25 -13.78 -20.38
CA THR A 4 -9.18 -12.84 -21.50
C THR A 4 -10.15 -13.25 -22.61
N PHE A 5 -10.92 -12.31 -23.14
CA PHE A 5 -11.68 -12.50 -24.39
C PHE A 5 -10.77 -12.69 -25.60
N ASN A 6 -11.24 -13.47 -26.57
CA ASN A 6 -10.57 -13.83 -27.81
C ASN A 6 -11.11 -13.00 -28.99
N PRO A 7 -10.35 -12.85 -30.09
CA PRO A 7 -10.88 -12.30 -31.34
C PRO A 7 -12.15 -13.06 -31.79
N GLY A 8 -13.23 -12.32 -32.04
CA GLY A 8 -14.56 -12.85 -32.36
C GLY A 8 -15.54 -12.93 -31.19
N ASP A 9 -15.08 -12.87 -29.93
CA ASP A 9 -15.98 -12.78 -28.77
C ASP A 9 -16.77 -11.45 -28.80
N ILE A 10 -17.98 -11.44 -28.24
CA ILE A 10 -18.84 -10.24 -28.17
C ILE A 10 -18.96 -9.79 -26.71
N VAL A 11 -18.59 -8.54 -26.45
CA VAL A 11 -18.64 -7.91 -25.13
C VAL A 11 -19.44 -6.62 -25.23
N ALA A 12 -20.59 -6.55 -24.55
CA ALA A 12 -21.52 -5.41 -24.61
C ALA A 12 -21.89 -4.95 -26.04
N GLY A 13 -22.01 -5.91 -26.96
CA GLY A 13 -22.29 -5.70 -28.39
C GLY A 13 -21.05 -5.44 -29.26
N TYR A 14 -19.92 -5.02 -28.69
CA TYR A 14 -18.67 -4.85 -29.43
C TYR A 14 -18.04 -6.22 -29.74
N THR A 15 -17.59 -6.43 -30.97
CA THR A 15 -16.85 -7.66 -31.34
C THR A 15 -15.35 -7.45 -31.12
N ILE A 16 -14.71 -8.27 -30.30
CA ILE A 16 -13.28 -8.20 -30.03
C ILE A 16 -12.49 -8.51 -31.30
N GLU A 17 -11.52 -7.66 -31.66
CA GLU A 17 -10.61 -7.85 -32.79
C GLU A 17 -9.21 -8.27 -32.33
N SER A 18 -8.69 -7.62 -31.28
CA SER A 18 -7.39 -7.97 -30.67
C SER A 18 -7.27 -7.44 -29.24
N VAL A 19 -6.30 -7.94 -28.48
CA VAL A 19 -5.83 -7.27 -27.25
C VAL A 19 -4.90 -6.12 -27.65
N LEU A 20 -5.08 -4.95 -27.02
CA LEU A 20 -4.18 -3.80 -27.12
C LEU A 20 -3.25 -3.70 -25.90
N GLY A 21 -3.72 -4.07 -24.71
CA GLY A 21 -2.92 -4.07 -23.49
C GLY A 21 -3.58 -4.80 -22.33
N VAL A 22 -2.76 -5.31 -21.41
CA VAL A 22 -3.19 -5.97 -20.16
C VAL A 22 -2.60 -5.18 -18.99
N GLY A 23 -3.44 -4.70 -18.07
CA GLY A 23 -3.03 -4.03 -16.84
C GLY A 23 -3.71 -4.64 -15.62
N GLY A 24 -3.25 -4.32 -14.41
CA GLY A 24 -3.79 -4.90 -13.17
C GLY A 24 -5.28 -4.61 -12.94
N MET A 25 -5.80 -3.53 -13.52
CA MET A 25 -7.19 -3.10 -13.36
C MET A 25 -8.14 -3.67 -14.44
N GLY A 26 -7.61 -4.19 -15.55
CA GLY A 26 -8.42 -4.57 -16.71
C GLY A 26 -7.62 -4.84 -17.98
N VAL A 27 -8.31 -5.33 -18.99
CA VAL A 27 -7.75 -5.59 -20.32
C VAL A 27 -8.35 -4.60 -21.32
N VAL A 28 -7.51 -3.99 -22.14
CA VAL A 28 -7.90 -3.11 -23.23
C VAL A 28 -7.86 -3.91 -24.53
N TYR A 29 -8.98 -3.91 -25.25
CA TYR A 29 -9.16 -4.57 -26.53
C TYR A 29 -9.35 -3.53 -27.64
N LYS A 30 -8.91 -3.86 -28.85
CA LYS A 30 -9.46 -3.27 -30.07
C LYS A 30 -10.74 -4.02 -30.36
N ALA A 31 -11.86 -3.33 -30.46
CA ALA A 31 -13.15 -3.96 -30.68
C ALA A 31 -13.98 -3.21 -31.72
N LYS A 32 -14.59 -3.93 -32.66
CA LYS A 32 -15.45 -3.36 -33.68
C LYS A 32 -16.72 -2.80 -33.03
N ASN A 33 -17.07 -1.56 -33.36
CA ASN A 33 -18.28 -0.92 -32.85
C ASN A 33 -19.55 -1.64 -33.41
N PRO A 34 -20.60 -1.86 -32.59
CA PRO A 34 -21.81 -2.57 -33.02
C PRO A 34 -22.65 -1.85 -34.09
N GLN A 35 -22.50 -0.53 -34.24
CA GLN A 35 -23.36 0.32 -35.07
C GLN A 35 -22.59 1.12 -36.13
N LEU A 36 -21.34 1.49 -35.85
CA LEU A 36 -20.51 2.35 -36.70
C LEU A 36 -19.42 1.55 -37.42
N PRO A 37 -19.02 1.94 -38.64
CA PRO A 37 -17.97 1.26 -39.42
C PRO A 37 -16.55 1.64 -38.92
N ARG A 38 -16.29 1.47 -37.61
CA ARG A 38 -15.00 1.75 -36.97
C ARG A 38 -14.70 0.74 -35.85
N SER A 39 -13.44 0.70 -35.42
CA SER A 39 -13.04 0.04 -34.17
C SER A 39 -12.91 1.09 -33.07
N ASP A 40 -13.38 0.75 -31.87
CA ASP A 40 -13.18 1.52 -30.64
C ASP A 40 -12.23 0.73 -29.71
N ALA A 41 -11.62 1.42 -28.74
CA ALA A 41 -10.85 0.76 -27.69
C ALA A 41 -11.79 0.43 -26.52
N LEU A 42 -11.93 -0.86 -26.21
CA LEU A 42 -12.82 -1.36 -25.16
C LEU A 42 -11.99 -1.85 -23.97
N LYS A 43 -12.06 -1.13 -22.85
CA LYS A 43 -11.40 -1.49 -21.59
C LYS A 43 -12.40 -2.18 -20.68
N VAL A 44 -12.12 -3.42 -20.31
CA VAL A 44 -12.99 -4.27 -19.46
C VAL A 44 -12.28 -4.57 -18.14
N LEU A 45 -12.94 -4.31 -17.01
CA LEU A 45 -12.36 -4.49 -15.68
C LEU A 45 -12.36 -5.95 -15.22
N THR A 46 -11.38 -6.30 -14.38
CA THR A 46 -11.22 -7.65 -13.81
C THR A 46 -12.23 -7.94 -12.69
N THR A 47 -12.54 -9.22 -12.48
CA THR A 47 -13.53 -9.67 -11.48
C THR A 47 -13.11 -9.47 -10.02
N SER A 48 -11.82 -9.32 -9.75
CA SER A 48 -11.28 -9.03 -8.42
C SER A 48 -11.68 -7.66 -7.86
N ILE A 49 -12.17 -6.74 -8.70
CA ILE A 49 -12.51 -5.35 -8.34
C ILE A 49 -14.04 -5.17 -8.21
N GLN A 50 -14.83 -6.23 -8.46
CA GLN A 50 -16.30 -6.17 -8.52
C GLN A 50 -17.01 -6.40 -7.17
N GLY A 51 -16.26 -6.74 -6.12
CA GLY A 51 -16.82 -7.04 -4.80
C GLY A 51 -17.32 -5.83 -4.01
N ASP A 52 -16.95 -4.62 -4.42
CA ASP A 52 -17.34 -3.37 -3.76
C ASP A 52 -18.33 -2.55 -4.61
N GLY A 53 -19.50 -2.28 -4.04
CA GLY A 53 -20.51 -1.41 -4.63
C GLY A 53 -20.09 0.06 -4.68
N GLN A 54 -19.23 0.50 -3.75
CA GLN A 54 -18.77 1.89 -3.71
C GLN A 54 -17.80 2.19 -4.86
N PHE A 55 -16.83 1.30 -5.12
CA PHE A 55 -15.96 1.35 -6.31
C PHE A 55 -16.79 1.41 -7.60
N ARG A 56 -17.83 0.57 -7.72
CA ARG A 56 -18.74 0.55 -8.89
C ARG A 56 -19.40 1.90 -9.11
N GLU A 57 -19.96 2.54 -8.08
CA GLU A 57 -20.54 3.88 -8.20
C GLU A 57 -19.49 4.95 -8.54
N ARG A 58 -18.29 4.89 -7.95
CA ARG A 58 -17.20 5.82 -8.24
C ARG A 58 -16.72 5.69 -9.70
N PHE A 59 -16.46 4.47 -10.19
CA PHE A 59 -16.07 4.20 -11.58
C PHE A 59 -17.08 4.79 -12.58
N LEU A 60 -18.38 4.53 -12.37
CA LEU A 60 -19.43 5.03 -13.24
C LEU A 60 -19.56 6.57 -13.19
N ARG A 61 -19.22 7.19 -12.05
CA ARG A 61 -19.17 8.65 -11.86
C ARG A 61 -17.94 9.27 -12.55
N GLU A 62 -16.75 8.73 -12.34
CA GLU A 62 -15.51 9.20 -12.99
C GLU A 62 -15.60 9.05 -14.51
N ALA A 63 -16.15 7.95 -15.01
CA ALA A 63 -16.37 7.73 -16.44
C ALA A 63 -17.41 8.71 -17.05
N ASN A 64 -18.41 9.18 -16.28
CA ASN A 64 -19.26 10.29 -16.73
C ASN A 64 -18.48 11.60 -16.87
N VAL A 65 -17.64 11.92 -15.88
CA VAL A 65 -16.84 13.15 -15.87
C VAL A 65 -15.84 13.15 -17.03
N ALA A 66 -15.15 12.03 -17.27
CA ALA A 66 -14.26 11.86 -18.41
C ALA A 66 -14.99 12.03 -19.77
N ALA A 67 -16.24 11.55 -19.88
CA ALA A 67 -17.08 11.73 -21.06
C ALA A 67 -17.55 13.18 -21.32
N THR A 68 -17.27 14.13 -20.42
CA THR A 68 -17.48 15.57 -20.67
C THR A 68 -16.27 16.29 -21.28
N LEU A 69 -15.14 15.60 -21.45
CA LEU A 69 -13.91 16.16 -22.00
C LEU A 69 -13.89 16.06 -23.54
N ASP A 70 -13.97 17.22 -24.20
CA ASP A 70 -13.85 17.36 -25.66
C ASP A 70 -12.66 18.25 -26.02
N HIS A 71 -11.53 17.64 -26.39
CA HIS A 71 -10.28 18.34 -26.67
C HIS A 71 -9.40 17.49 -27.61
N PRO A 72 -8.74 18.07 -28.63
CA PRO A 72 -8.01 17.29 -29.65
C PRO A 72 -6.84 16.44 -29.11
N ASN A 73 -6.32 16.75 -27.92
CA ASN A 73 -5.27 15.97 -27.26
C ASN A 73 -5.80 15.05 -26.13
N ILE A 74 -7.10 14.74 -26.07
CA ILE A 74 -7.70 13.83 -25.08
C ILE A 74 -8.36 12.65 -25.81
N VAL A 75 -8.16 11.43 -25.31
CA VAL A 75 -8.88 10.24 -25.82
C VAL A 75 -10.36 10.34 -25.43
N ALA A 76 -11.24 10.50 -26.42
CA ALA A 76 -12.68 10.64 -26.17
C ALA A 76 -13.30 9.35 -25.59
N VAL A 77 -14.12 9.46 -24.55
CA VAL A 77 -14.96 8.38 -24.03
C VAL A 77 -16.30 8.39 -24.76
N TYR A 78 -16.68 7.26 -25.37
CA TYR A 78 -17.90 7.16 -26.17
C TYR A 78 -19.07 6.50 -25.43
N SER A 79 -18.78 5.50 -24.59
CA SER A 79 -19.81 4.74 -23.88
C SER A 79 -19.21 3.99 -22.69
N ARG A 80 -20.06 3.60 -21.74
CA ARG A 80 -19.70 2.80 -20.57
C ARG A 80 -20.87 1.94 -20.14
N GLY A 81 -20.62 0.88 -19.39
CA GLY A 81 -21.67 0.07 -18.80
C GLY A 81 -21.16 -1.14 -18.06
N GLU A 82 -22.00 -2.16 -18.04
CA GLU A 82 -21.75 -3.46 -17.44
C GLU A 82 -22.10 -4.56 -18.45
N THR A 83 -21.49 -5.74 -18.33
CA THR A 83 -21.93 -6.94 -19.07
C THR A 83 -23.00 -7.68 -18.28
N GLU A 84 -23.71 -8.61 -18.91
CA GLU A 84 -24.66 -9.53 -18.24
C GLU A 84 -23.99 -10.35 -17.12
N ALA A 85 -22.66 -10.49 -17.16
CA ALA A 85 -21.84 -11.16 -16.16
C ALA A 85 -21.30 -10.21 -15.06
N GLY A 86 -21.80 -8.97 -14.96
CA GLY A 86 -21.40 -7.98 -13.94
C GLY A 86 -20.08 -7.25 -14.22
N GLN A 87 -19.47 -7.44 -15.39
CA GLN A 87 -18.17 -6.84 -15.69
C GLN A 87 -18.33 -5.40 -16.19
N LEU A 88 -17.77 -4.46 -15.45
CA LEU A 88 -17.70 -3.05 -15.85
C LEU A 88 -16.80 -2.87 -17.09
N TRP A 89 -17.27 -2.07 -18.03
CA TRP A 89 -16.56 -1.75 -19.27
C TRP A 89 -16.70 -0.28 -19.68
N ILE A 90 -15.75 0.20 -20.46
CA ILE A 90 -15.74 1.53 -21.05
C ILE A 90 -15.18 1.46 -22.49
N ALA A 91 -15.90 2.08 -23.42
CA ALA A 91 -15.53 2.21 -24.83
C ALA A 91 -15.05 3.64 -25.11
N MET A 92 -13.86 3.75 -25.67
CA MET A 92 -13.17 5.01 -25.94
C MET A 92 -12.58 5.03 -27.36
N GLN A 93 -12.09 6.20 -27.79
CA GLN A 93 -11.42 6.38 -29.06
C GLN A 93 -10.23 5.42 -29.22
N TYR A 94 -10.27 4.60 -30.27
CA TYR A 94 -9.10 3.83 -30.69
C TYR A 94 -8.10 4.78 -31.37
N VAL A 95 -6.92 4.93 -30.77
CA VAL A 95 -5.79 5.67 -31.36
C VAL A 95 -4.89 4.65 -32.07
N ALA A 96 -4.79 4.75 -33.39
CA ALA A 96 -3.94 3.89 -34.20
C ALA A 96 -2.47 4.39 -34.16
N GLY A 97 -1.62 3.69 -33.41
CA GLY A 97 -0.22 4.08 -33.21
C GLY A 97 0.42 3.32 -32.05
N THR A 98 1.14 4.05 -31.20
CA THR A 98 1.93 3.50 -30.06
C THR A 98 1.77 4.41 -28.82
N ASP A 99 2.54 4.16 -27.77
CA ASP A 99 2.67 5.03 -26.59
C ASP A 99 4.11 5.53 -26.40
N ALA A 100 4.27 6.63 -25.64
CA ALA A 100 5.58 7.25 -25.45
C ALA A 100 6.56 6.41 -24.59
N ASP A 101 6.07 5.48 -23.77
CA ASP A 101 6.93 4.57 -23.00
C ASP A 101 7.56 3.51 -23.92
N GLN A 102 6.79 2.96 -24.87
CA GLN A 102 7.31 2.09 -25.93
C GLN A 102 8.33 2.82 -26.83
N GLU A 103 8.06 4.07 -27.22
CA GLU A 103 9.02 4.84 -28.02
C GLU A 103 10.34 5.08 -27.27
N VAL A 104 10.27 5.39 -25.97
CA VAL A 104 11.46 5.50 -25.10
C VAL A 104 12.22 4.17 -25.02
N ARG A 105 11.54 3.04 -24.73
CA ARG A 105 12.17 1.71 -24.67
C ARG A 105 12.82 1.30 -25.98
N SER A 106 12.29 1.76 -27.11
CA SER A 106 12.82 1.50 -28.45
C SER A 106 13.97 2.41 -28.89
N GLY A 107 14.33 3.41 -28.07
CA GLY A 107 15.38 4.40 -28.40
C GLY A 107 14.97 5.45 -29.44
N ARG A 108 13.66 5.59 -29.75
CA ARG A 108 13.13 6.54 -30.75
C ARG A 108 12.75 7.92 -30.19
N MET A 109 12.97 8.16 -28.90
CA MET A 109 12.66 9.43 -28.26
C MET A 109 13.85 10.40 -28.36
N SER A 110 13.66 11.54 -29.05
CA SER A 110 14.61 12.66 -29.08
C SER A 110 14.17 13.77 -28.12
N PRO A 111 15.06 14.64 -27.62
CA PRO A 111 14.67 15.73 -26.72
C PRO A 111 13.62 16.67 -27.34
N ALA A 112 13.76 17.00 -28.63
CA ALA A 112 12.78 17.83 -29.35
C ALA A 112 11.41 17.14 -29.47
N ARG A 113 11.36 15.82 -29.69
CA ARG A 113 10.13 15.03 -29.71
C ARG A 113 9.48 14.98 -28.32
N ALA A 114 10.29 14.72 -27.28
CA ALA A 114 9.83 14.74 -25.89
C ALA A 114 9.20 16.08 -25.50
N ALA A 115 9.80 17.21 -25.89
CA ALA A 115 9.27 18.55 -25.66
C ALA A 115 7.92 18.79 -26.35
N ARG A 116 7.76 18.33 -27.59
CA ARG A 116 6.48 18.39 -28.31
C ARG A 116 5.41 17.55 -27.62
N ILE A 117 5.72 16.31 -27.25
CA ILE A 117 4.79 15.41 -26.54
C ILE A 117 4.29 16.03 -25.24
N ILE A 118 5.18 16.55 -24.38
CA ILE A 118 4.73 17.20 -23.13
C ILE A 118 3.98 18.51 -23.36
N THR A 119 4.22 19.21 -24.49
CA THR A 119 3.46 20.41 -24.87
C THR A 119 2.02 20.05 -25.22
N GLU A 120 1.80 18.99 -26.00
CA GLU A 120 0.46 18.51 -26.33
C GLU A 120 -0.28 17.95 -25.10
N VAL A 121 0.41 17.18 -24.25
CA VAL A 121 -0.15 16.68 -22.97
C VAL A 121 -0.50 17.84 -22.03
N ALA A 122 0.35 18.88 -21.95
CA ALA A 122 0.04 20.09 -21.19
C ALA A 122 -1.18 20.86 -21.73
N LYS A 123 -1.47 20.78 -23.04
CA LYS A 123 -2.70 21.37 -23.59
C LYS A 123 -3.95 20.70 -23.00
N ALA A 124 -3.94 19.37 -22.91
CA ALA A 124 -5.00 18.53 -22.37
C ALA A 124 -5.19 18.68 -20.85
N LEU A 125 -4.09 18.63 -20.08
CA LEU A 125 -4.14 18.78 -18.62
C LEU A 125 -4.78 20.12 -18.22
N ASP A 126 -4.27 21.23 -18.73
CA ASP A 126 -4.83 22.56 -18.42
C ASP A 126 -6.30 22.72 -18.89
N TYR A 127 -6.72 22.00 -19.93
CA TYR A 127 -8.12 21.98 -20.36
C TYR A 127 -9.05 21.30 -19.34
N ALA A 128 -8.58 20.21 -18.73
CA ALA A 128 -9.31 19.47 -17.70
C ALA A 128 -9.26 20.21 -16.35
N HIS A 129 -8.11 20.77 -15.97
CA HIS A 129 -7.93 21.56 -14.75
C HIS A 129 -8.88 22.76 -14.68
N ARG A 130 -9.09 23.48 -15.80
CA ARG A 130 -10.09 24.56 -15.89
C ARG A 130 -11.55 24.12 -15.71
N ARG A 131 -11.81 22.80 -15.64
CA ARG A 131 -13.12 22.20 -15.34
C ARG A 131 -13.16 21.50 -13.96
N GLY A 132 -12.09 21.64 -13.16
CA GLY A 132 -11.95 20.95 -11.87
C GLY A 132 -11.59 19.46 -11.99
N ILE A 133 -11.14 19.01 -13.17
CA ILE A 133 -10.85 17.60 -13.46
C ILE A 133 -9.33 17.40 -13.48
N MET A 134 -8.82 16.53 -12.61
CA MET A 134 -7.41 16.10 -12.57
C MET A 134 -7.22 14.76 -13.29
N HIS A 135 -6.02 14.50 -13.79
CA HIS A 135 -5.68 13.25 -14.46
C HIS A 135 -5.25 12.14 -13.48
N ARG A 136 -4.50 12.50 -12.41
CA ARG A 136 -4.05 11.63 -11.30
C ARG A 136 -3.12 10.46 -11.68
N ASP A 137 -2.99 10.11 -12.96
CA ASP A 137 -2.12 9.05 -13.47
C ASP A 137 -1.31 9.50 -14.71
N VAL A 138 -0.60 10.63 -14.62
CA VAL A 138 0.19 11.18 -15.74
C VAL A 138 1.53 10.46 -15.87
N LYS A 139 1.70 9.67 -16.93
CA LYS A 139 2.93 8.90 -17.24
C LYS A 139 3.05 8.61 -18.75
N PRO A 140 4.25 8.32 -19.29
CA PRO A 140 4.48 8.10 -20.72
C PRO A 140 3.60 7.02 -21.37
N ALA A 141 3.24 5.96 -20.64
CA ALA A 141 2.35 4.89 -21.15
C ALA A 141 0.91 5.36 -21.41
N ASN A 142 0.50 6.50 -20.84
CA ASN A 142 -0.80 7.13 -21.07
C ASN A 142 -0.73 8.23 -22.14
N PHE A 143 0.43 8.46 -22.76
CA PHE A 143 0.62 9.41 -23.86
C PHE A 143 0.63 8.64 -25.18
N LEU A 144 -0.54 8.54 -25.82
CA LEU A 144 -0.70 7.82 -27.08
C LEU A 144 -0.24 8.69 -28.25
N LEU A 145 0.58 8.10 -29.12
CA LEU A 145 1.19 8.73 -30.28
C LEU A 145 0.57 8.10 -31.52
N ALA A 146 -0.33 8.84 -32.17
CA ALA A 146 -0.98 8.38 -33.39
C ALA A 146 0.00 8.41 -34.56
N ASN A 147 -0.13 7.43 -35.46
CA ASN A 147 0.54 7.48 -36.75
C ASN A 147 0.12 8.76 -37.50
N PRO A 148 1.04 9.49 -38.16
CA PRO A 148 0.69 10.55 -39.10
C PRO A 148 -0.27 10.03 -40.18
N GLU A 149 -1.26 10.83 -40.56
CA GLU A 149 -2.21 10.46 -41.62
C GLU A 149 -1.61 10.71 -43.01
N ASP A 150 -0.85 11.79 -43.18
CA ASP A 150 -0.11 12.12 -44.39
C ASP A 150 1.43 12.18 -44.17
N PRO A 151 2.27 11.84 -45.18
CA PRO A 151 3.73 11.87 -45.06
C PRO A 151 4.29 13.30 -44.98
N GLY A 152 4.52 13.77 -43.76
CA GLY A 152 5.08 15.10 -43.46
C GLY A 152 4.44 15.78 -42.25
N ASP A 153 3.30 15.29 -41.80
CA ASP A 153 2.63 15.76 -40.59
C ASP A 153 3.37 15.34 -39.31
N ASP A 154 3.27 16.19 -38.28
CA ASP A 154 3.69 15.87 -36.91
C ASP A 154 2.76 14.79 -36.30
N GLU A 155 3.32 13.91 -35.46
CA GLU A 155 2.54 12.90 -34.75
C GLU A 155 1.48 13.53 -33.83
N ARG A 156 0.23 13.04 -33.88
CA ARG A 156 -0.84 13.55 -33.01
C ARG A 156 -0.79 12.86 -31.66
N VAL A 157 -0.69 13.65 -30.60
CA VAL A 157 -0.52 13.19 -29.23
C VAL A 157 -1.85 13.29 -28.46
N PHE A 158 -2.28 12.16 -27.87
CA PHE A 158 -3.50 12.04 -27.08
C PHE A 158 -3.18 11.57 -25.65
N LEU A 159 -3.82 12.18 -24.66
CA LEU A 159 -3.77 11.78 -23.26
C LEU A 159 -4.92 10.81 -22.95
N ALA A 160 -4.58 9.61 -22.48
CA ALA A 160 -5.50 8.50 -22.21
C ALA A 160 -5.64 8.19 -20.71
N ASP A 161 -6.70 7.47 -20.33
CA ASP A 161 -6.94 7.01 -18.95
C ASP A 161 -7.07 8.13 -17.89
N PHE A 162 -7.87 9.16 -18.21
CA PHE A 162 -8.25 10.27 -17.32
C PHE A 162 -8.96 9.82 -16.02
N GLY A 163 -8.20 9.50 -14.98
CA GLY A 163 -8.69 9.31 -13.60
C GLY A 163 -9.52 8.05 -13.30
N ILE A 164 -10.13 7.42 -14.32
CA ILE A 164 -11.22 6.39 -14.26
C ILE A 164 -10.91 5.07 -13.50
N ALA A 165 -9.83 5.01 -12.72
CA ALA A 165 -9.52 3.90 -11.84
C ALA A 165 -8.66 4.30 -10.62
N ARG A 166 -8.56 5.61 -10.33
CA ARG A 166 -7.81 6.17 -9.19
C ARG A 166 -8.55 7.33 -8.53
N ALA A 167 -9.69 6.99 -7.93
CA ALA A 167 -10.20 7.74 -6.79
C ALA A 167 -9.14 7.72 -5.68
N PHE A 168 -8.47 8.85 -5.45
CA PHE A 168 -7.41 8.99 -4.43
C PHE A 168 -7.94 9.02 -2.99
N ASP A 169 -9.24 8.81 -2.80
CA ASP A 169 -9.93 8.91 -1.51
C ASP A 169 -9.73 7.64 -0.64
N ASP A 170 -9.11 6.57 -1.17
CA ASP A 170 -8.75 5.35 -0.42
C ASP A 170 -7.24 5.05 -0.50
N ALA A 171 -6.48 5.59 0.45
CA ALA A 171 -5.08 5.21 0.65
C ALA A 171 -4.89 3.72 1.06
N ALA A 172 -5.98 3.04 1.46
CA ALA A 172 -5.96 1.70 2.04
C ALA A 172 -5.79 0.53 1.04
N HIS A 173 -5.95 0.74 -0.28
CA HIS A 173 -6.05 -0.35 -1.26
C HIS A 173 -4.94 -0.40 -2.33
N LEU A 174 -3.77 0.19 -2.04
CA LEU A 174 -2.67 0.32 -3.01
C LEU A 174 -1.69 -0.86 -3.10
N THR A 175 -1.90 -1.98 -2.40
CA THR A 175 -0.89 -3.07 -2.28
C THR A 175 -1.42 -4.47 -2.61
N THR A 176 -1.31 -4.89 -3.89
CA THR A 176 -1.39 -6.32 -4.25
C THR A 176 -0.63 -6.68 -5.53
N ASP A 177 -0.67 -5.83 -6.56
CA ASP A 177 -0.16 -6.18 -7.91
C ASP A 177 1.02 -5.33 -8.42
N GLY A 178 1.86 -5.93 -9.27
CA GLY A 178 3.05 -5.29 -9.85
C GLY A 178 2.79 -4.04 -10.71
N SER A 179 1.53 -3.78 -11.09
CA SER A 179 1.11 -2.55 -11.77
C SER A 179 1.23 -1.29 -10.88
N VAL A 180 1.23 -1.45 -9.56
CA VAL A 180 1.37 -0.37 -8.57
C VAL A 180 2.73 0.33 -8.71
N MET A 181 3.80 -0.46 -8.87
CA MET A 181 5.19 0.04 -8.96
C MET A 181 5.38 1.04 -10.11
N ALA A 182 4.70 0.81 -11.24
CA ALA A 182 4.78 1.67 -12.42
C ALA A 182 4.08 3.03 -12.23
N SER A 183 3.19 3.18 -11.24
CA SER A 183 2.42 4.41 -11.00
C SER A 183 3.02 5.24 -9.86
N ILE A 184 3.62 4.60 -8.84
CA ILE A 184 4.34 5.30 -7.76
C ILE A 184 5.58 6.05 -8.28
N ALA A 185 6.22 5.58 -9.35
CA ALA A 185 7.40 6.21 -9.95
C ALA A 185 7.16 7.56 -10.67
N TYR A 186 5.92 8.06 -10.65
CA TYR A 186 5.50 9.38 -11.13
C TYR A 186 4.67 10.14 -10.08
N ALA A 187 4.48 9.58 -8.88
CA ALA A 187 3.51 10.08 -7.92
C ALA A 187 3.99 11.37 -7.22
N PRO A 188 3.12 12.39 -7.06
CA PRO A 188 3.47 13.63 -6.36
C PRO A 188 3.63 13.43 -4.84
N PRO A 189 4.47 14.25 -4.17
CA PRO A 189 4.69 14.21 -2.73
C PRO A 189 3.40 14.24 -1.92
N GLU A 190 2.51 15.19 -2.21
CA GLU A 190 1.23 15.39 -1.52
C GLU A 190 0.32 14.16 -1.62
N ALA A 191 0.33 13.48 -2.76
CA ALA A 191 -0.46 12.27 -3.00
C ALA A 191 0.12 11.01 -2.34
N LEU A 192 1.42 11.02 -1.99
CA LEU A 192 2.09 9.96 -1.23
C LEU A 192 1.98 10.20 0.29
N SER A 193 1.95 11.45 0.73
CA SER A 193 1.79 11.86 2.13
C SER A 193 0.32 12.10 2.56
N GLY A 194 -0.67 11.71 1.73
CA GLY A 194 -2.10 11.84 2.06
C GLY A 194 -2.61 13.28 2.23
N GLN A 195 -1.90 14.26 1.68
CA GLN A 195 -2.23 15.68 1.73
C GLN A 195 -3.25 16.06 0.64
N HIS A 196 -3.76 17.29 0.66
CA HIS A 196 -4.68 17.78 -0.37
C HIS A 196 -4.00 17.83 -1.75
N VAL A 197 -4.59 17.14 -2.73
CA VAL A 197 -4.07 17.02 -4.10
C VAL A 197 -4.84 17.96 -5.02
N ASP A 198 -4.14 18.89 -5.65
CA ASP A 198 -4.68 19.81 -6.68
C ASP A 198 -3.99 19.61 -8.06
N SER A 199 -4.36 20.42 -9.07
CA SER A 199 -3.84 20.32 -10.44
C SER A 199 -2.30 20.34 -10.56
N ARG A 200 -1.59 20.88 -9.57
CA ARG A 200 -0.12 20.94 -9.53
C ARG A 200 0.52 19.57 -9.24
N ALA A 201 -0.29 18.58 -8.84
CA ALA A 201 0.07 17.17 -8.81
C ALA A 201 0.34 16.63 -10.22
N ASP A 202 -0.56 16.87 -11.17
CA ASP A 202 -0.38 16.45 -12.57
C ASP A 202 0.83 17.14 -13.23
N VAL A 203 1.16 18.37 -12.81
CA VAL A 203 2.39 19.09 -13.25
C VAL A 203 3.66 18.38 -12.77
N TYR A 204 3.70 17.92 -11.51
CA TYR A 204 4.82 17.14 -10.97
C TYR A 204 4.97 15.80 -11.72
N SER A 205 3.87 15.10 -11.96
CA SER A 205 3.87 13.83 -12.69
C SER A 205 4.22 14.02 -14.18
N LEU A 206 3.86 15.14 -14.80
CA LEU A 206 4.34 15.53 -16.14
C LEU A 206 5.86 15.81 -16.14
N ALA A 207 6.41 16.43 -15.09
CA ALA A 207 7.84 16.65 -14.96
C ALA A 207 8.62 15.33 -14.77
N CYS A 208 8.10 14.42 -13.96
CA CYS A 208 8.61 13.04 -13.84
C CYS A 208 8.54 12.29 -15.18
N SER A 209 7.45 12.48 -15.95
CA SER A 209 7.29 11.92 -17.29
C SER A 209 8.32 12.45 -18.26
N PHE A 210 8.54 13.78 -18.30
CA PHE A 210 9.54 14.40 -19.17
C PHE A 210 10.96 13.92 -18.85
N PHE A 211 11.29 13.76 -17.57
CA PHE A 211 12.55 13.16 -17.13
C PHE A 211 12.74 11.73 -17.71
N VAL A 212 11.68 10.92 -17.75
CA VAL A 212 11.72 9.58 -18.40
C VAL A 212 11.89 9.70 -19.91
N LEU A 213 11.15 10.59 -20.58
CA LEU A 213 11.27 10.81 -22.03
C LEU A 213 12.70 11.24 -22.44
N LEU A 214 13.39 11.98 -21.58
CA LEU A 214 14.78 12.44 -21.81
C LEU A 214 15.86 11.40 -21.44
N THR A 215 15.66 10.60 -20.38
CA THR A 215 16.74 9.77 -19.79
C THR A 215 16.52 8.25 -19.89
N GLY A 216 15.35 7.81 -20.34
CA GLY A 216 14.97 6.39 -20.40
C GLY A 216 14.80 5.71 -19.03
N ARG A 217 14.78 6.48 -17.94
CA ARG A 217 14.69 5.96 -16.55
C ARG A 217 13.84 6.87 -15.68
N THR A 218 13.06 6.31 -14.77
CA THR A 218 12.30 7.09 -13.78
C THR A 218 13.25 7.86 -12.84
N PRO A 219 12.84 9.02 -12.29
CA PRO A 219 13.73 9.85 -11.46
C PRO A 219 14.38 9.04 -10.33
N TYR A 220 13.59 8.30 -9.57
CA TYR A 220 14.04 7.53 -8.40
C TYR A 220 14.18 6.02 -8.64
N GLY A 221 14.15 5.58 -9.90
CA GLY A 221 14.25 4.16 -10.24
C GLY A 221 15.59 3.52 -9.84
N GLY A 222 15.53 2.34 -9.22
CA GLY A 222 16.70 1.53 -8.86
C GLY A 222 17.24 1.71 -7.43
N LEU A 223 16.58 2.48 -6.57
CA LEU A 223 16.99 2.65 -5.18
C LEU A 223 16.89 1.35 -4.36
N PRO A 224 17.88 1.04 -3.50
CA PRO A 224 17.77 -0.04 -2.51
C PRO A 224 16.57 0.20 -1.59
N GLY A 225 15.70 -0.81 -1.43
CA GLY A 225 14.42 -0.69 -0.73
C GLY A 225 13.19 -0.61 -1.64
N GLY A 226 13.38 -0.57 -2.98
CA GLY A 226 12.29 -0.79 -3.93
C GLY A 226 11.20 0.30 -3.88
N ILE A 227 9.93 -0.12 -3.87
CA ILE A 227 8.77 0.78 -3.97
C ILE A 227 8.76 1.83 -2.83
N ALA A 228 9.03 1.41 -1.59
CA ALA A 228 9.07 2.32 -0.45
C ALA A 228 10.19 3.37 -0.58
N ALA A 229 11.38 2.97 -1.06
CA ALA A 229 12.48 3.89 -1.31
C ALA A 229 12.17 4.87 -2.46
N ILE A 230 11.47 4.42 -3.51
CA ILE A 230 10.99 5.29 -4.61
C ILE A 230 9.98 6.32 -4.07
N ALA A 231 8.99 5.89 -3.27
CA ALA A 231 7.99 6.78 -2.68
C ALA A 231 8.64 7.81 -1.73
N ALA A 232 9.48 7.36 -0.81
CA ALA A 232 10.22 8.25 0.10
C ALA A 232 11.10 9.26 -0.66
N ALA A 233 11.73 8.84 -1.77
CA ALA A 233 12.52 9.76 -2.59
C ALA A 233 11.66 10.76 -3.39
N HIS A 234 10.45 10.39 -3.82
CA HIS A 234 9.48 11.36 -4.35
C HIS A 234 9.09 12.38 -3.28
N VAL A 235 8.86 12.00 -2.01
CA VAL A 235 8.53 12.94 -0.93
C VAL A 235 9.72 13.81 -0.51
N THR A 236 10.85 13.22 -0.11
CA THR A 236 11.97 13.93 0.55
C THR A 236 13.31 13.92 -0.20
N GLY A 237 13.49 13.07 -1.21
CA GLY A 237 14.77 12.89 -1.90
C GLY A 237 15.16 14.09 -2.78
N GLU A 238 16.46 14.35 -2.93
CA GLU A 238 17.00 15.34 -3.88
C GLU A 238 16.42 15.12 -5.29
N ILE A 239 16.20 16.19 -6.06
CA ILE A 239 15.63 16.07 -7.41
C ILE A 239 16.76 15.71 -8.39
N PRO A 240 16.69 14.56 -9.09
CA PRO A 240 17.75 14.13 -9.99
C PRO A 240 17.89 15.08 -11.18
N ARG A 241 19.14 15.39 -11.54
CA ARG A 241 19.46 16.18 -12.74
C ARG A 241 19.41 15.29 -13.98
N VAL A 242 18.96 15.84 -15.11
CA VAL A 242 18.94 15.09 -16.37
C VAL A 242 20.34 14.97 -16.97
N THR A 243 21.21 15.96 -16.75
CA THR A 243 22.60 15.95 -17.23
C THR A 243 23.44 14.84 -16.63
N ASP A 244 23.14 14.42 -15.39
CA ASP A 244 23.88 13.37 -14.69
C ASP A 244 23.65 11.98 -15.33
N ARG A 245 22.60 11.86 -16.17
CA ARG A 245 22.28 10.66 -16.95
C ARG A 245 22.54 10.85 -18.45
N VAL A 246 22.36 12.07 -18.95
CA VAL A 246 22.51 12.43 -20.37
C VAL A 246 23.30 13.74 -20.48
N PRO A 247 24.66 13.69 -20.40
CA PRO A 247 25.49 14.90 -20.23
C PRO A 247 25.50 15.89 -21.41
N HIS A 248 24.90 15.55 -22.54
CA HIS A 248 24.80 16.43 -23.72
C HIS A 248 23.50 17.26 -23.75
N LEU A 249 22.61 17.12 -22.76
CA LEU A 249 21.42 17.96 -22.65
C LEU A 249 21.76 19.38 -22.13
N PRO A 250 21.07 20.44 -22.59
CA PRO A 250 21.24 21.78 -22.06
C PRO A 250 21.05 21.84 -20.53
N TRP A 251 22.00 22.47 -19.83
CA TRP A 251 22.01 22.54 -18.36
C TRP A 251 20.73 23.15 -17.77
N ALA A 252 20.10 24.10 -18.48
CA ALA A 252 18.85 24.74 -18.09
C ALA A 252 17.69 23.74 -17.83
N LEU A 253 17.72 22.55 -18.45
CA LEU A 253 16.73 21.49 -18.17
C LEU A 253 16.78 21.00 -16.72
N ASN A 254 17.92 21.06 -16.04
CA ASN A 254 18.01 20.70 -14.63
C ASN A 254 17.16 21.61 -13.75
N GLU A 255 17.15 22.91 -14.03
CA GLU A 255 16.36 23.90 -13.28
C GLU A 255 14.86 23.77 -13.59
N VAL A 256 14.50 23.51 -14.85
CA VAL A 256 13.10 23.27 -15.25
C VAL A 256 12.56 21.99 -14.60
N ILE A 257 13.34 20.90 -14.59
CA ILE A 257 12.98 19.65 -13.89
C ILE A 257 12.92 19.89 -12.37
N ALA A 258 13.91 20.56 -11.77
CA ALA A 258 13.92 20.86 -10.34
C ALA A 258 12.72 21.69 -9.90
N ARG A 259 12.27 22.64 -10.72
CA ARG A 259 11.05 23.40 -10.45
C ARG A 259 9.78 22.59 -10.70
N GLY A 260 9.70 21.82 -11.79
CA GLY A 260 8.55 20.96 -12.07
C GLY A 260 8.33 19.89 -10.99
N MET A 261 9.42 19.32 -10.47
CA MET A 261 9.44 18.31 -9.40
C MET A 261 9.65 18.91 -7.99
N ALA A 262 9.45 20.22 -7.79
CA ALA A 262 9.61 20.85 -6.49
C ALA A 262 8.66 20.20 -5.46
N LYS A 263 9.14 19.94 -4.24
CA LYS A 263 8.39 19.15 -3.25
C LYS A 263 7.11 19.87 -2.82
N ASP A 264 7.23 21.15 -2.43
CA ASP A 264 6.11 22.06 -2.22
C ASP A 264 5.40 22.38 -3.56
N PRO A 265 4.08 22.13 -3.69
CA PRO A 265 3.29 22.53 -4.86
C PRO A 265 3.36 24.03 -5.21
N ASN A 266 3.56 24.90 -4.22
CA ASN A 266 3.63 26.35 -4.44
C ASN A 266 4.95 26.79 -5.11
N ALA A 267 6.02 26.00 -4.96
CA ALA A 267 7.29 26.24 -5.64
C ALA A 267 7.30 25.79 -7.12
N ARG A 268 6.30 25.02 -7.56
CA ARG A 268 6.22 24.48 -8.93
C ARG A 268 5.84 25.55 -9.96
N PHE A 269 5.79 25.14 -11.23
CA PHE A 269 4.95 25.82 -12.22
C PHE A 269 3.48 25.62 -11.85
N GLN A 270 2.63 26.65 -12.02
CA GLN A 270 1.26 26.60 -11.54
C GLN A 270 0.28 26.06 -12.61
N THR A 271 0.73 25.93 -13.87
CA THR A 271 0.03 25.24 -14.97
C THR A 271 0.96 24.27 -15.69
N ALA A 272 0.40 23.29 -16.40
CA ALA A 272 1.20 22.36 -17.21
C ALA A 272 1.82 23.07 -18.42
N ARG A 273 1.15 24.09 -19.00
CA ARG A 273 1.69 24.88 -20.12
C ARG A 273 2.89 25.73 -19.72
N GLU A 274 2.94 26.29 -18.51
CA GLU A 274 4.13 26.96 -17.98
C GLU A 274 5.35 26.01 -17.97
N PHE A 275 5.17 24.80 -17.42
CA PHE A 275 6.23 23.78 -17.39
C PHE A 275 6.69 23.40 -18.80
N ALA A 276 5.76 23.10 -19.70
CA ALA A 276 6.07 22.72 -21.08
C ALA A 276 6.77 23.85 -21.85
N ALA A 277 6.33 25.10 -21.70
CA ALA A 277 6.97 26.26 -22.33
C ALA A 277 8.41 26.45 -21.83
N ALA A 278 8.64 26.31 -20.51
CA ALA A 278 9.98 26.38 -19.93
C ALA A 278 10.89 25.24 -20.44
N ALA A 279 10.35 24.01 -20.55
CA ALA A 279 11.07 22.85 -21.08
C ALA A 279 11.46 23.01 -22.56
N THR A 280 10.54 23.50 -23.40
CA THR A 280 10.82 23.78 -24.82
C THR A 280 11.84 24.90 -24.98
N ALA A 281 11.76 25.97 -24.16
CA ALA A 281 12.76 27.05 -24.15
C ALA A 281 14.15 26.56 -23.69
N ALA A 282 14.22 25.67 -22.70
CA ALA A 282 15.47 25.07 -22.23
C ALA A 282 16.12 24.15 -23.29
N ILE A 283 15.34 23.51 -24.16
CA ILE A 283 15.86 22.73 -25.31
C ILE A 283 16.28 23.61 -26.48
N ALA A 284 15.59 24.73 -26.72
CA ALA A 284 15.98 25.69 -27.76
C ALA A 284 17.27 26.46 -27.42
N ASN A 285 17.53 26.72 -26.13
CA ASN A 285 18.73 27.43 -25.66
C ASN A 285 19.98 26.54 -25.64
N THR A 286 20.63 26.39 -26.79
CA THR A 286 21.93 25.71 -26.97
C THR A 286 23.15 26.54 -26.53
N GLY A 287 22.96 27.49 -25.61
CA GLY A 287 24.04 28.33 -25.09
C GLY A 287 25.07 27.54 -24.27
N PRO A 288 26.36 27.92 -24.29
CA PRO A 288 27.38 27.25 -23.48
C PRO A 288 27.07 27.39 -21.99
N ALA A 289 27.20 26.29 -21.24
CA ALA A 289 26.85 26.25 -19.83
C ALA A 289 27.73 27.20 -18.99
N PRO A 290 27.15 28.00 -18.07
CA PRO A 290 27.92 28.72 -17.07
C PRO A 290 28.71 27.74 -16.20
N GLN A 291 30.03 27.86 -16.14
CA GLN A 291 30.84 27.05 -15.23
C GLN A 291 30.58 27.47 -13.78
N PRO A 292 30.47 26.52 -12.82
CA PRO A 292 30.32 26.87 -11.41
C PRO A 292 31.54 27.67 -10.90
N PRO A 293 31.33 28.80 -10.19
CA PRO A 293 32.43 29.57 -9.62
C PRO A 293 33.06 28.81 -8.44
N GLY A 294 34.14 28.05 -8.71
CA GLY A 294 34.84 27.31 -7.67
C GLY A 294 35.97 26.36 -8.12
N GLN A 295 36.01 25.93 -9.39
CA GLN A 295 37.11 25.10 -9.89
C GLN A 295 38.17 25.92 -10.62
N LEU A 296 39.28 26.19 -9.92
CA LEU A 296 40.53 26.58 -10.57
C LEU A 296 41.02 25.42 -11.46
N PRO A 297 41.57 25.69 -12.66
CA PRO A 297 42.21 24.65 -13.46
C PRO A 297 43.41 24.03 -12.70
N PRO A 298 43.67 22.73 -12.86
CA PRO A 298 44.93 22.16 -12.39
C PRO A 298 46.11 22.85 -13.11
N PRO A 299 47.26 23.06 -12.43
CA PRO A 299 48.42 23.68 -13.05
C PRO A 299 48.90 22.85 -14.24
N GLY A 300 49.04 23.49 -15.40
CA GLY A 300 49.54 22.83 -16.62
C GLY A 300 50.99 22.34 -16.46
N PRO A 301 51.40 21.31 -17.23
CA PRO A 301 52.73 20.73 -17.11
C PRO A 301 53.82 21.76 -17.42
N GLN A 302 54.74 21.96 -16.49
CA GLN A 302 55.91 22.83 -16.69
C GLN A 302 56.85 22.22 -17.74
N SER A 303 57.08 22.95 -18.83
CA SER A 303 58.02 22.55 -19.88
C SER A 303 59.47 22.65 -19.38
N TRP A 304 60.18 21.52 -19.30
CA TRP A 304 61.64 21.49 -19.15
C TRP A 304 62.34 21.55 -20.53
N PRO A 305 63.56 22.12 -20.63
CA PRO A 305 64.32 22.17 -21.87
C PRO A 305 64.78 20.78 -22.36
N PRO A 306 65.00 20.59 -23.68
CA PRO A 306 65.37 19.28 -24.24
C PRO A 306 66.85 18.96 -24.08
N HIS A 307 67.16 17.74 -23.61
CA HIS A 307 68.47 17.13 -23.78
C HIS A 307 68.52 16.25 -25.05
N GLN A 308 69.64 16.30 -25.77
CA GLN A 308 69.85 15.58 -27.03
C GLN A 308 70.25 14.11 -26.80
N PRO A 309 69.76 13.15 -27.61
CA PRO A 309 70.19 11.75 -27.56
C PRO A 309 71.25 11.40 -28.63
N THR A 310 72.14 10.46 -28.31
CA THR A 310 73.00 9.75 -29.28
C THR A 310 73.09 8.24 -28.96
N PRO A 311 73.37 7.36 -29.96
CA PRO A 311 73.08 5.90 -29.95
C PRO A 311 74.36 5.06 -29.63
N PRO A 312 74.49 3.71 -29.87
CA PRO A 312 73.63 2.70 -30.54
C PRO A 312 73.44 1.38 -29.69
N SER A 313 73.01 0.18 -30.13
CA SER A 313 72.97 -0.53 -31.45
C SER A 313 71.95 -1.70 -31.51
N GLY A 314 71.65 -2.19 -32.74
CA GLY A 314 70.87 -3.43 -33.04
C GLY A 314 69.38 -3.16 -33.36
N VAL A 315 68.81 -3.26 -34.58
CA VAL A 315 69.05 -4.10 -35.80
C VAL A 315 68.90 -5.61 -35.46
N LEU A 316 68.10 -6.48 -36.10
CA LEU A 316 67.32 -6.58 -37.38
C LEU A 316 65.84 -6.99 -37.09
N THR A 317 64.80 -7.06 -37.97
CA THR A 317 64.41 -6.58 -39.33
C THR A 317 62.87 -6.78 -39.52
N TYR A 318 62.27 -6.26 -40.61
CA TYR A 318 60.95 -6.69 -41.17
C TYR A 318 61.16 -7.47 -42.49
N PRO A 319 60.13 -8.19 -43.00
CA PRO A 319 59.48 -7.69 -44.24
C PRO A 319 57.96 -7.90 -44.38
N SER A 320 57.40 -7.09 -45.27
CA SER A 320 56.07 -7.05 -45.93
C SER A 320 55.23 -8.33 -46.11
N GLY A 321 53.89 -8.14 -46.11
CA GLY A 321 52.91 -9.04 -46.73
C GLY A 321 51.55 -8.33 -46.96
N GLN A 322 50.88 -8.56 -48.09
CA GLN A 322 49.65 -7.85 -48.50
C GLN A 322 48.63 -8.79 -49.18
N PHE A 323 47.35 -8.41 -49.16
CA PHE A 323 46.22 -8.91 -50.01
C PHE A 323 45.50 -10.26 -49.73
N SER A 324 44.18 -10.14 -49.48
CA SER A 324 43.01 -10.93 -49.98
C SER A 324 42.80 -12.46 -49.74
N GLY A 325 41.96 -12.79 -48.74
CA GLY A 325 40.86 -13.80 -48.76
C GLY A 325 41.16 -15.31 -48.99
N PRO A 326 40.15 -16.21 -49.02
CA PRO A 326 38.74 -16.11 -48.58
C PRO A 326 38.33 -17.19 -47.52
N TYR A 327 37.00 -17.36 -47.31
CA TYR A 327 36.27 -18.31 -46.42
C TYR A 327 36.90 -19.70 -46.08
N PRO A 328 36.78 -20.16 -44.80
CA PRO A 328 36.86 -21.57 -44.41
C PRO A 328 35.47 -22.26 -44.22
N PRO A 329 35.36 -23.61 -44.33
CA PRO A 329 34.10 -24.35 -44.29
C PRO A 329 33.72 -24.93 -42.91
N GLY A 330 32.48 -25.45 -42.78
CA GLY A 330 31.96 -26.12 -41.57
C GLY A 330 32.25 -27.64 -41.48
N PRO A 331 32.14 -28.25 -40.28
CA PRO A 331 32.49 -29.66 -40.02
C PRO A 331 31.39 -30.70 -40.39
N PRO A 332 31.74 -32.00 -40.53
CA PRO A 332 30.92 -33.01 -41.23
C PRO A 332 29.99 -33.88 -40.35
N ARG A 333 29.23 -34.79 -40.98
CA ARG A 333 28.30 -35.76 -40.36
C ARG A 333 28.74 -37.23 -40.50
N GLY A 334 28.43 -38.03 -39.46
CA GLY A 334 28.24 -39.50 -39.52
C GLY A 334 29.35 -40.34 -38.87
N PRO A 335 29.13 -41.66 -38.62
CA PRO A 335 27.91 -42.46 -38.80
C PRO A 335 27.37 -43.10 -37.48
N MET A 336 26.29 -43.90 -37.55
CA MET A 336 25.71 -44.68 -36.43
C MET A 336 26.14 -46.16 -36.45
N PRO A 337 26.08 -46.86 -35.30
CA PRO A 337 25.74 -48.29 -35.22
C PRO A 337 24.51 -48.62 -34.33
N ARG A 338 24.13 -49.90 -34.29
CA ARG A 338 22.81 -50.44 -33.84
C ARG A 338 22.63 -50.66 -32.32
N GLN A 339 21.39 -50.43 -31.90
CA GLN A 339 20.50 -51.27 -31.05
C GLN A 339 21.07 -52.43 -30.19
N MET A 340 20.58 -52.52 -28.95
CA MET A 340 20.00 -53.76 -28.39
C MET A 340 18.71 -53.44 -27.59
N ALA A 341 17.87 -54.46 -27.32
CA ALA A 341 16.53 -54.36 -26.71
C ALA A 341 16.57 -54.71 -25.20
N ALA A 342 15.50 -54.77 -24.38
CA ALA A 342 14.02 -54.73 -24.52
C ALA A 342 13.40 -54.35 -23.13
N PRO A 343 12.09 -54.54 -22.79
CA PRO A 343 10.90 -54.83 -23.60
C PRO A 343 9.61 -54.00 -23.28
N HIS A 344 8.86 -53.71 -24.34
CA HIS A 344 7.38 -53.73 -24.50
C HIS A 344 6.38 -53.73 -23.30
N SER A 345 5.52 -52.70 -23.28
CA SER A 345 4.03 -52.77 -23.34
C SER A 345 3.21 -53.36 -22.15
N PRO A 346 1.86 -53.19 -22.10
CA PRO A 346 0.95 -52.49 -23.01
C PRO A 346 0.03 -51.41 -22.37
N ALA A 347 -0.74 -50.71 -23.21
CA ALA A 347 -1.92 -49.94 -22.80
C ALA A 347 -3.22 -50.54 -23.39
N PRO A 348 -4.33 -50.57 -22.64
CA PRO A 348 -5.68 -50.72 -23.19
C PRO A 348 -6.58 -49.51 -22.81
N GLN A 349 -7.02 -48.69 -23.77
CA GLN A 349 -8.19 -48.87 -24.67
C GLN A 349 -9.47 -48.18 -24.16
N GLN A 350 -10.01 -47.27 -24.97
CA GLN A 350 -11.43 -46.88 -24.89
C GLN A 350 -12.32 -48.06 -25.29
N LYS A 351 -13.44 -48.28 -24.58
CA LYS A 351 -14.65 -48.85 -25.18
C LYS A 351 -15.90 -48.12 -24.68
N SER A 352 -16.82 -47.87 -25.60
CA SER A 352 -18.12 -47.26 -25.35
C SER A 352 -19.21 -48.31 -25.12
N SER A 353 -20.27 -47.96 -24.39
CA SER A 353 -21.62 -48.35 -24.77
C SER A 353 -22.66 -47.37 -24.20
N ARG A 354 -23.88 -47.38 -24.75
CA ARG A 354 -25.01 -46.53 -24.33
C ARG A 354 -26.01 -47.36 -23.52
N LYS A 355 -26.80 -46.66 -22.67
CA LYS A 355 -27.94 -47.16 -21.84
C LYS A 355 -27.48 -47.80 -20.51
N ARG A 356 -28.21 -47.70 -19.40
CA ARG A 356 -29.58 -47.15 -19.19
C ARG A 356 -29.77 -46.55 -17.78
N ARG A 357 -30.30 -45.33 -17.74
CA ARG A 357 -31.07 -44.65 -16.65
C ARG A 357 -31.33 -45.46 -15.35
N LEU A 358 -30.75 -45.04 -14.22
CA LEU A 358 -31.39 -45.22 -12.88
C LEU A 358 -30.85 -44.33 -11.74
N VAL A 359 -29.62 -43.79 -11.83
CA VAL A 359 -28.93 -43.14 -10.68
C VAL A 359 -29.47 -41.73 -10.30
N ILE A 360 -30.15 -41.03 -11.21
CA ILE A 360 -30.50 -39.60 -11.04
C ILE A 360 -31.52 -39.36 -9.90
N GLY A 361 -32.32 -40.36 -9.51
CA GLY A 361 -33.33 -40.21 -8.46
C GLY A 361 -32.74 -39.96 -7.05
N ALA A 362 -31.58 -40.54 -6.73
CA ALA A 362 -30.99 -40.44 -5.39
C ALA A 362 -30.37 -39.06 -5.11
N ALA A 363 -29.74 -38.44 -6.12
CA ALA A 363 -29.09 -37.15 -5.97
C ALA A 363 -30.07 -36.01 -5.67
N ALA A 364 -31.24 -36.01 -6.33
CA ALA A 364 -32.28 -35.02 -6.09
C ALA A 364 -32.85 -35.12 -4.66
N ALA A 365 -33.09 -36.35 -4.17
CA ALA A 365 -33.55 -36.58 -2.80
C ALA A 365 -32.51 -36.12 -1.76
N ALA A 366 -31.22 -36.35 -2.00
CA ALA A 366 -30.15 -35.87 -1.13
C ALA A 366 -30.09 -34.33 -1.08
N VAL A 367 -30.14 -33.64 -2.23
CA VAL A 367 -30.11 -32.18 -2.30
C VAL A 367 -31.36 -31.56 -1.66
N VAL A 368 -32.56 -32.09 -1.91
CA VAL A 368 -33.79 -31.62 -1.26
C VAL A 368 -33.74 -31.88 0.25
N THR A 369 -33.22 -33.03 0.70
CA THR A 369 -33.04 -33.31 2.14
C THR A 369 -32.06 -32.33 2.78
N VAL A 370 -30.93 -32.03 2.13
CA VAL A 370 -29.98 -31.01 2.63
C VAL A 370 -30.60 -29.62 2.66
N ILE A 371 -31.35 -29.21 1.63
CA ILE A 371 -32.04 -27.91 1.62
C ILE A 371 -33.12 -27.85 2.71
N VAL A 372 -33.90 -28.92 2.92
CA VAL A 372 -34.92 -28.99 3.98
C VAL A 372 -34.27 -29.03 5.37
N VAL A 373 -33.14 -29.72 5.56
CA VAL A 373 -32.39 -29.75 6.83
C VAL A 373 -31.75 -28.39 7.11
N VAL A 374 -31.14 -27.73 6.12
CA VAL A 374 -30.58 -26.37 6.28
C VAL A 374 -31.68 -25.35 6.54
N ALA A 375 -32.81 -25.42 5.81
CA ALA A 375 -33.98 -24.58 6.09
C ALA A 375 -34.57 -24.87 7.46
N SER A 376 -34.59 -26.12 7.92
CA SER A 376 -35.01 -26.48 9.28
C SER A 376 -34.04 -25.95 10.34
N ILE A 377 -32.73 -25.98 10.11
CA ILE A 377 -31.72 -25.41 11.02
C ILE A 377 -31.78 -23.87 11.04
N LEU A 378 -32.32 -23.23 10.00
CA LEU A 378 -32.56 -21.78 9.94
C LEU A 378 -33.95 -21.35 10.45
N LEU A 379 -34.95 -22.24 10.44
CA LEU A 379 -36.32 -21.98 10.92
C LEU A 379 -36.59 -22.49 12.35
N ILE A 380 -35.89 -23.53 12.79
CA ILE A 380 -35.77 -23.87 14.21
C ILE A 380 -34.85 -22.80 14.82
N GLY A 381 -35.45 -21.82 15.48
CA GLY A 381 -34.71 -20.75 16.16
C GLY A 381 -33.61 -21.33 17.04
N LYS A 382 -32.43 -20.70 17.00
CA LYS A 382 -31.23 -21.12 17.76
C LYS A 382 -31.64 -21.55 19.17
N PRO A 383 -31.22 -22.74 19.66
CA PRO A 383 -31.44 -23.13 21.05
C PRO A 383 -31.00 -21.99 21.95
N GLY A 384 -31.90 -21.54 22.83
CA GLY A 384 -31.70 -20.31 23.60
C GLY A 384 -30.35 -20.32 24.28
N ALA A 385 -29.60 -19.23 24.14
CA ALA A 385 -28.33 -19.06 24.85
C ALA A 385 -28.57 -19.35 26.34
N PRO A 386 -27.65 -20.07 27.02
CA PRO A 386 -27.86 -20.50 28.40
C PRO A 386 -28.23 -19.29 29.26
N ALA A 387 -29.31 -19.42 30.03
CA ALA A 387 -29.84 -18.32 30.83
C ALA A 387 -28.73 -17.77 31.75
N TYR A 388 -28.53 -16.45 31.71
CA TYR A 388 -27.46 -15.79 32.45
C TYR A 388 -27.59 -16.07 33.94
N THR A 389 -26.60 -16.76 34.51
CA THR A 389 -26.49 -16.98 35.95
C THR A 389 -26.08 -15.68 36.62
N ALA A 390 -26.85 -15.23 37.61
CA ALA A 390 -26.51 -14.07 38.42
C ALA A 390 -25.13 -14.24 39.08
N GLN A 391 -24.30 -13.19 39.03
CA GLN A 391 -22.89 -13.23 39.42
C GLN A 391 -22.49 -11.96 40.17
N SER A 392 -21.68 -12.12 41.21
CA SER A 392 -21.05 -11.01 41.94
C SER A 392 -19.59 -10.85 41.53
N PHE A 393 -19.21 -9.64 41.13
CA PHE A 393 -17.89 -9.29 40.63
C PHE A 393 -17.13 -8.49 41.69
N THR A 394 -16.10 -9.08 42.30
CA THR A 394 -15.23 -8.36 43.25
C THR A 394 -14.12 -7.62 42.51
N HIS A 395 -14.23 -6.30 42.46
CA HIS A 395 -13.38 -5.40 41.69
C HIS A 395 -12.71 -4.35 42.60
N ALA A 396 -11.84 -3.50 42.06
CA ALA A 396 -10.99 -2.59 42.84
C ALA A 396 -11.75 -1.75 43.90
N HIS A 397 -12.92 -1.21 43.54
CA HIS A 397 -13.74 -0.33 44.40
C HIS A 397 -14.86 -1.05 45.18
N GLY A 398 -14.98 -2.39 45.11
CA GLY A 398 -16.01 -3.10 45.88
C GLY A 398 -16.46 -4.43 45.29
N SER A 399 -17.77 -4.67 45.35
CA SER A 399 -18.43 -5.82 44.73
C SER A 399 -19.72 -5.36 44.07
N THR A 400 -19.93 -5.76 42.82
CA THR A 400 -21.11 -5.42 42.02
C THR A 400 -21.81 -6.70 41.57
N GLU A 401 -23.11 -6.83 41.84
CA GLU A 401 -23.92 -7.96 41.39
C GLU A 401 -24.60 -7.66 40.05
N ILE A 402 -24.41 -8.55 39.08
CA ILE A 402 -25.11 -8.53 37.79
C ILE A 402 -26.07 -9.72 37.77
N THR A 403 -27.38 -9.46 37.62
CA THR A 403 -28.44 -10.48 37.76
C THR A 403 -29.04 -10.96 36.44
N LYS A 404 -28.66 -10.36 35.31
CA LYS A 404 -29.16 -10.64 33.95
C LYS A 404 -28.05 -10.36 32.94
N ALA A 405 -28.14 -10.96 31.74
CA ALA A 405 -27.25 -10.64 30.63
C ALA A 405 -27.33 -9.13 30.30
N PRO A 406 -26.20 -8.40 30.31
CA PRO A 406 -26.17 -7.01 29.87
C PRO A 406 -26.47 -6.89 28.37
N THR A 407 -27.23 -5.86 28.02
CA THR A 407 -27.70 -5.57 26.65
C THR A 407 -27.39 -4.13 26.22
N ALA A 408 -27.14 -3.23 27.17
CA ALA A 408 -26.80 -1.83 26.96
C ALA A 408 -25.51 -1.50 27.72
N VAL A 409 -24.36 -1.90 27.15
CA VAL A 409 -23.07 -1.79 27.83
C VAL A 409 -22.42 -0.43 27.58
N ALA A 410 -22.01 0.29 28.62
CA ALA A 410 -21.07 1.39 28.48
C ALA A 410 -19.64 0.87 28.69
N ALA A 411 -18.72 1.18 27.77
CA ALA A 411 -17.35 0.68 27.76
C ALA A 411 -16.36 1.85 27.89
N LEU A 412 -15.80 2.05 29.09
CA LEU A 412 -15.18 3.32 29.48
C LEU A 412 -13.68 3.23 29.83
N GLY A 413 -13.13 2.04 30.05
CA GLY A 413 -11.70 1.83 30.24
C GLY A 413 -10.95 1.53 28.92
N PRO A 414 -9.62 1.73 28.88
CA PRO A 414 -8.78 1.26 27.78
C PRO A 414 -9.00 -0.24 27.52
N GLY A 415 -9.20 -0.61 26.26
CA GLY A 415 -9.50 -2.00 25.84
C GLY A 415 -10.96 -2.46 26.05
N ASP A 416 -11.78 -1.79 26.88
CA ASP A 416 -13.14 -2.28 27.19
C ASP A 416 -14.04 -2.30 25.94
N ALA A 417 -13.92 -1.29 25.07
CA ALA A 417 -14.69 -1.23 23.83
C ALA A 417 -14.28 -2.32 22.83
N ASP A 418 -12.99 -2.67 22.76
CA ASP A 418 -12.49 -3.80 21.95
C ASP A 418 -13.09 -5.10 22.48
N ALA A 419 -13.02 -5.35 23.79
CA ALA A 419 -13.56 -6.56 24.40
C ALA A 419 -15.08 -6.71 24.19
N VAL A 420 -15.86 -5.65 24.38
CA VAL A 420 -17.33 -5.66 24.17
C VAL A 420 -17.68 -5.93 22.70
N LEU A 421 -17.01 -5.25 21.75
CA LEU A 421 -17.25 -5.42 20.31
C LEU A 421 -16.80 -6.80 19.80
N SER A 422 -15.67 -7.31 20.29
CA SER A 422 -15.15 -8.65 19.98
C SER A 422 -16.11 -9.75 20.42
N LEU A 423 -16.75 -9.57 21.58
CA LEU A 423 -17.80 -10.45 22.09
C LEU A 423 -19.16 -10.24 21.40
N GLY A 424 -19.22 -9.47 20.31
CA GLY A 424 -20.43 -9.33 19.48
C GLY A 424 -21.56 -8.57 20.17
N LEU A 425 -21.23 -7.60 21.04
CA LEU A 425 -22.17 -6.63 21.60
C LEU A 425 -21.81 -5.22 21.13
N GLN A 426 -22.82 -4.40 20.85
CA GLN A 426 -22.62 -2.99 20.50
C GLN A 426 -22.74 -2.16 21.79
N PRO A 427 -21.71 -1.42 22.20
CA PRO A 427 -21.80 -0.55 23.38
C PRO A 427 -22.73 0.65 23.10
N VAL A 428 -23.36 1.18 24.15
CA VAL A 428 -24.20 2.40 24.08
C VAL A 428 -23.41 3.69 24.35
N ALA A 429 -22.24 3.57 24.99
CA ALA A 429 -21.28 4.64 25.20
C ALA A 429 -19.84 4.10 25.15
N ILE A 430 -18.91 4.89 24.62
CA ILE A 430 -17.48 4.56 24.51
C ILE A 430 -16.66 5.78 24.98
N ALA A 431 -15.68 5.56 25.85
CA ALA A 431 -14.67 6.58 26.15
C ALA A 431 -13.60 6.63 25.06
N GLY A 432 -13.29 7.81 24.54
CA GLY A 432 -12.24 8.02 23.55
C GLY A 432 -10.91 8.40 24.20
N ALA A 433 -9.81 7.77 23.75
CA ALA A 433 -8.45 8.05 24.20
C ALA A 433 -7.69 8.88 23.14
N GLY A 434 -8.20 10.07 22.80
CA GLY A 434 -7.60 10.94 21.80
C GLY A 434 -8.59 11.93 21.20
N THR A 435 -8.46 12.19 19.90
CA THR A 435 -9.35 13.04 19.07
C THR A 435 -10.20 12.24 18.07
N SER A 436 -10.10 10.91 18.12
CA SER A 436 -10.92 9.95 17.37
C SER A 436 -10.62 8.52 17.84
N LEU A 437 -11.58 7.60 17.70
CA LEU A 437 -11.32 6.16 17.90
C LEU A 437 -10.48 5.58 16.75
N PRO A 438 -9.64 4.55 16.98
CA PRO A 438 -8.89 3.85 15.93
C PRO A 438 -9.82 3.21 14.88
N SER A 439 -9.37 3.18 13.62
CA SER A 439 -10.20 2.72 12.49
C SER A 439 -10.61 1.24 12.61
N TRP A 440 -9.73 0.39 13.14
CA TRP A 440 -10.03 -1.03 13.39
C TRP A 440 -11.16 -1.21 14.40
N LEU A 441 -11.23 -0.36 15.43
CA LEU A 441 -12.32 -0.34 16.40
C LEU A 441 -13.60 0.26 15.80
N GLN A 442 -13.47 1.41 15.13
CA GLN A 442 -14.57 2.12 14.48
C GLN A 442 -15.28 1.25 13.44
N SER A 443 -14.54 0.42 12.69
CA SER A 443 -15.09 -0.50 11.68
C SER A 443 -16.02 -1.59 12.23
N LYS A 444 -16.03 -1.82 13.56
CA LYS A 444 -16.94 -2.77 14.23
C LYS A 444 -18.15 -2.10 14.87
N ILE A 445 -18.18 -0.77 14.94
CA ILE A 445 -19.31 0.00 15.44
C ILE A 445 -20.37 0.10 14.34
N THR A 446 -21.56 -0.43 14.61
CA THR A 446 -22.72 -0.41 13.70
C THR A 446 -23.92 0.35 14.27
N GLY A 447 -23.91 0.65 15.57
CA GLY A 447 -24.82 1.60 16.21
C GLY A 447 -24.24 3.01 16.29
N ASN A 448 -24.95 3.90 16.98
CA ASN A 448 -24.48 5.24 17.32
C ASN A 448 -24.17 5.31 18.84
N PRO A 449 -23.04 4.75 19.32
CA PRO A 449 -22.63 4.92 20.71
C PRO A 449 -22.38 6.40 21.01
N SER A 450 -22.62 6.79 22.26
CA SER A 450 -22.10 8.06 22.78
C SER A 450 -20.58 7.98 22.92
N VAL A 451 -19.85 8.28 21.85
CA VAL A 451 -18.40 8.48 21.87
C VAL A 451 -18.10 9.85 22.45
N LYS A 452 -17.20 9.94 23.44
CA LYS A 452 -16.76 11.22 23.99
C LYS A 452 -15.24 11.30 24.17
N ASP A 453 -14.66 12.22 23.41
CA ASP A 453 -13.26 12.63 23.49
C ASP A 453 -13.13 13.81 24.47
N THR A 454 -12.65 13.56 25.68
CA THR A 454 -12.15 14.60 26.58
C THR A 454 -11.09 14.01 27.49
N VAL A 455 -9.85 14.43 27.33
CA VAL A 455 -8.70 13.92 28.10
C VAL A 455 -8.95 14.11 29.59
N GLY A 456 -9.01 13.00 30.34
CA GLY A 456 -9.17 13.00 31.79
C GLY A 456 -10.58 13.29 32.34
N PHE A 457 -11.63 13.37 31.50
CA PHE A 457 -12.99 13.63 32.00
C PHE A 457 -14.05 12.66 31.44
N ILE A 458 -14.63 11.85 32.32
CA ILE A 458 -15.77 10.99 32.00
C ILE A 458 -17.08 11.79 32.16
N ASP A 459 -17.76 12.10 31.05
CA ASP A 459 -19.07 12.76 31.07
C ASP A 459 -20.20 11.78 31.45
N THR A 460 -20.41 11.71 32.76
CA THR A 460 -21.49 10.99 33.43
C THR A 460 -22.89 11.34 32.93
N SER A 461 -23.11 12.57 32.44
CA SER A 461 -24.42 13.02 31.94
C SER A 461 -24.80 12.33 30.63
N ALA A 462 -23.82 12.16 29.73
CA ALA A 462 -24.01 11.44 28.48
C ALA A 462 -24.17 9.92 28.70
N ILE A 463 -23.42 9.35 29.65
CA ILE A 463 -23.55 7.94 30.03
C ILE A 463 -24.95 7.69 30.60
N GLN A 464 -25.46 8.58 31.46
CA GLN A 464 -26.83 8.50 31.97
C GLN A 464 -27.88 8.63 30.85
N ALA A 465 -27.66 9.50 29.87
CA ALA A 465 -28.54 9.64 28.70
C ALA A 465 -28.55 8.40 27.79
N ALA A 466 -27.42 7.68 27.69
CA ALA A 466 -27.29 6.41 26.96
C ALA A 466 -27.97 5.22 27.66
N LYS A 467 -28.34 5.36 28.94
CA LYS A 467 -29.08 4.38 29.76
C LYS A 467 -28.48 2.95 29.74
N PRO A 468 -27.20 2.79 30.12
CA PRO A 468 -26.60 1.46 30.22
C PRO A 468 -27.27 0.60 31.29
N ASP A 469 -27.31 -0.71 31.07
CA ASP A 469 -27.65 -1.68 32.11
C ASP A 469 -26.42 -2.17 32.89
N VAL A 470 -25.22 -2.08 32.29
CA VAL A 470 -23.92 -2.23 32.96
C VAL A 470 -22.91 -1.22 32.42
N ILE A 471 -22.11 -0.64 33.33
CA ILE A 471 -20.91 0.12 33.00
C ILE A 471 -19.68 -0.77 33.25
N ILE A 472 -18.85 -0.94 32.22
CA ILE A 472 -17.54 -1.56 32.29
C ILE A 472 -16.50 -0.44 32.23
N ALA A 473 -15.66 -0.35 33.26
CA ALA A 473 -14.66 0.69 33.39
C ALA A 473 -13.38 0.10 34.02
N THR A 474 -12.64 -0.69 33.24
CA THR A 474 -11.42 -1.39 33.71
C THR A 474 -10.13 -0.57 33.53
N GLY A 475 -10.25 0.74 33.26
CA GLY A 475 -9.14 1.67 33.43
C GLY A 475 -8.87 1.99 34.91
N GLU A 476 -7.80 2.74 35.18
CA GLU A 476 -7.62 3.38 36.48
C GLU A 476 -8.62 4.53 36.62
N ILE A 477 -9.45 4.49 37.66
CA ILE A 477 -10.39 5.55 38.03
C ILE A 477 -10.29 5.79 39.55
N ASP A 478 -10.59 7.01 40.00
CA ASP A 478 -10.66 7.32 41.42
C ASP A 478 -12.03 6.96 42.02
N ASP A 479 -12.10 6.87 43.35
CA ASP A 479 -13.37 6.58 44.04
C ASP A 479 -14.46 7.60 43.70
N ALA A 480 -14.11 8.87 43.52
CA ALA A 480 -15.06 9.92 43.16
C ALA A 480 -15.65 9.74 41.76
N THR A 481 -14.92 9.15 40.82
CA THR A 481 -15.43 8.79 39.49
C THR A 481 -16.19 7.46 39.52
N TYR A 482 -15.69 6.46 40.25
CA TYR A 482 -16.42 5.20 40.46
C TYR A 482 -17.81 5.43 41.07
N GLN A 483 -17.92 6.22 42.14
CA GLN A 483 -19.22 6.49 42.79
C GLN A 483 -20.20 7.23 41.86
N ARG A 484 -19.70 8.13 40.98
CA ARG A 484 -20.54 8.81 39.98
C ARG A 484 -21.04 7.86 38.88
N LEU A 485 -20.26 6.84 38.51
CA LEU A 485 -20.67 5.81 37.55
C LEU A 485 -21.63 4.80 38.19
N ALA A 486 -21.35 4.34 39.41
CA ALA A 486 -22.20 3.43 40.17
C ALA A 486 -23.59 4.02 40.46
N ALA A 487 -23.71 5.35 40.55
CA ALA A 487 -24.98 6.06 40.65
C ALA A 487 -25.83 6.07 39.36
N ILE A 488 -25.26 5.70 38.21
CA ILE A 488 -25.97 5.58 36.93
C ILE A 488 -26.41 4.13 36.69
N ALA A 489 -25.49 3.18 36.82
CA ALA A 489 -25.73 1.76 36.57
C ALA A 489 -24.68 0.88 37.31
N PRO A 490 -24.96 -0.42 37.52
CA PRO A 490 -23.97 -1.38 38.02
C PRO A 490 -22.63 -1.25 37.29
N THR A 491 -21.58 -0.87 38.04
CA THR A 491 -20.27 -0.50 37.49
C THR A 491 -19.22 -1.52 37.92
N VAL A 492 -18.56 -2.17 36.96
CA VAL A 492 -17.50 -3.16 37.21
C VAL A 492 -16.16 -2.64 36.69
N THR A 493 -15.15 -2.63 37.57
CA THR A 493 -13.76 -2.21 37.24
C THR A 493 -12.83 -3.42 37.16
N GLN A 494 -11.50 -3.22 37.16
CA GLN A 494 -10.53 -4.33 37.24
C GLN A 494 -10.78 -5.24 38.45
N PRO A 495 -10.53 -6.56 38.36
CA PRO A 495 -10.62 -7.48 39.50
C PRO A 495 -9.80 -7.00 40.70
N LYS A 496 -10.30 -7.28 41.91
CA LYS A 496 -9.52 -7.03 43.14
C LYS A 496 -8.34 -8.01 43.31
N ASP A 497 -8.39 -9.14 42.61
CA ASP A 497 -7.30 -10.13 42.56
C ASP A 497 -6.26 -9.72 41.50
N THR A 498 -5.15 -9.16 41.95
CA THR A 498 -4.00 -8.77 41.12
C THR A 498 -2.94 -9.89 40.99
N SER A 499 -3.26 -11.14 41.34
CA SER A 499 -2.31 -12.27 41.23
C SER A 499 -1.97 -12.67 39.79
N ARG A 500 -2.74 -12.19 38.81
CA ARG A 500 -2.52 -12.37 37.37
C ARG A 500 -2.18 -11.02 36.74
N ALA A 501 -1.30 -11.04 35.74
CA ALA A 501 -1.02 -9.84 34.94
C ALA A 501 -2.30 -9.37 34.22
N TRP A 502 -2.56 -8.06 34.29
CA TRP A 502 -3.66 -7.43 33.56
C TRP A 502 -3.22 -7.14 32.12
N ASN A 503 -3.82 -7.85 31.17
CA ASN A 503 -3.60 -7.75 29.73
C ASN A 503 -4.92 -8.04 28.99
N TRP A 504 -4.98 -7.82 27.69
CA TRP A 504 -6.25 -7.97 26.96
C TRP A 504 -6.86 -9.37 27.06
N GLN A 505 -6.08 -10.44 27.24
CA GLN A 505 -6.61 -11.79 27.42
C GLN A 505 -7.31 -11.94 28.79
N THR A 506 -6.76 -11.39 29.87
CA THR A 506 -7.42 -11.40 31.19
C THR A 506 -8.60 -10.44 31.24
N GLN A 507 -8.52 -9.28 30.58
CA GLN A 507 -9.63 -8.34 30.39
C GLN A 507 -10.77 -8.97 29.58
N LEU A 508 -10.49 -9.62 28.44
CA LEU A 508 -11.52 -10.24 27.60
C LEU A 508 -12.23 -11.40 28.32
N LYS A 509 -11.53 -12.18 29.16
CA LYS A 509 -12.18 -13.19 30.03
C LYS A 509 -12.98 -12.56 31.17
N TRP A 510 -12.60 -11.38 31.68
CA TRP A 510 -13.35 -10.64 32.70
C TRP A 510 -14.63 -10.02 32.13
N VAL A 511 -14.52 -9.30 31.01
CA VAL A 511 -15.65 -8.77 30.23
C VAL A 511 -16.54 -9.92 29.74
N GLY A 512 -15.95 -11.03 29.29
CA GLY A 512 -16.65 -12.27 28.96
C GLY A 512 -17.60 -12.72 30.06
N LYS A 513 -17.13 -12.81 31.32
CA LYS A 513 -17.97 -13.15 32.47
C LYS A 513 -19.08 -12.15 32.75
N ILE A 514 -18.76 -10.85 32.74
CA ILE A 514 -19.74 -9.77 32.93
C ILE A 514 -20.88 -9.92 31.92
N LEU A 515 -20.56 -10.24 30.66
CA LEU A 515 -21.51 -10.37 29.56
C LEU A 515 -22.12 -11.78 29.39
N GLY A 516 -21.70 -12.78 30.18
CA GLY A 516 -22.19 -14.17 30.08
C GLY A 516 -21.67 -14.93 28.84
N ARG A 517 -20.49 -14.54 28.38
CA ARG A 517 -19.85 -14.94 27.11
C ARG A 517 -18.44 -15.53 27.33
N ASP A 518 -18.19 -16.16 28.48
CA ASP A 518 -16.93 -16.84 28.84
C ASP A 518 -16.35 -17.67 27.69
N LYS A 519 -17.20 -18.48 27.04
CA LYS A 519 -16.79 -19.37 25.95
C LYS A 519 -16.42 -18.61 24.68
N ASP A 520 -17.09 -17.50 24.38
CA ASP A 520 -16.73 -16.65 23.25
C ASP A 520 -15.35 -16.01 23.49
N ALA A 521 -15.10 -15.53 24.72
CA ALA A 521 -13.80 -14.99 25.14
C ALA A 521 -12.67 -16.04 25.07
N ASP A 522 -12.92 -17.26 25.56
CA ASP A 522 -11.97 -18.38 25.47
C ASP A 522 -11.65 -18.72 24.00
N ASN A 523 -12.67 -18.90 23.15
CA ASN A 523 -12.50 -19.21 21.72
C ASN A 523 -11.70 -18.14 20.96
N LEU A 524 -11.93 -16.85 21.24
CA LEU A 524 -11.22 -15.73 20.59
C LEU A 524 -9.74 -15.69 20.98
N ILE A 525 -9.41 -16.03 22.23
CA ILE A 525 -8.03 -16.09 22.72
C ILE A 525 -7.29 -17.30 22.12
N ASP A 526 -7.95 -18.45 22.03
CA ASP A 526 -7.39 -19.64 21.39
C ASP A 526 -7.19 -19.44 19.87
N GLN A 527 -8.11 -18.75 19.19
CA GLN A 527 -7.96 -18.34 17.79
C GLN A 527 -6.70 -17.48 17.58
N VAL A 528 -6.55 -16.40 18.36
CA VAL A 528 -5.39 -15.50 18.24
C VAL A 528 -4.08 -16.22 18.59
N SER A 529 -4.08 -17.09 19.61
CA SER A 529 -2.92 -17.90 19.97
C SER A 529 -2.48 -18.83 18.82
N SER A 530 -3.44 -19.45 18.13
CA SER A 530 -3.17 -20.25 16.92
C SER A 530 -2.64 -19.37 15.77
N GLN A 531 -3.31 -18.26 15.49
CA GLN A 531 -2.94 -17.32 14.42
C GLN A 531 -1.52 -16.77 14.62
N GLN A 532 -1.16 -16.35 15.84
CA GLN A 532 0.18 -15.87 16.17
C GLN A 532 1.24 -16.99 16.09
N THR A 533 0.87 -18.23 16.45
CA THR A 533 1.74 -19.40 16.27
C THR A 533 2.03 -19.66 14.78
N ASP A 534 1.01 -19.56 13.91
CA ASP A 534 1.17 -19.71 12.46
C ASP A 534 1.97 -18.56 11.85
N LEU A 535 1.74 -17.31 12.28
CA LEU A 535 2.49 -16.13 11.83
C LEU A 535 3.97 -16.19 12.26
N LYS A 536 4.26 -16.70 13.47
CA LYS A 536 5.62 -17.01 13.94
C LYS A 536 6.30 -18.07 13.08
N ASN A 537 5.59 -19.17 12.78
CA ASN A 537 6.11 -20.24 11.92
C ASN A 537 6.37 -19.77 10.49
N GLN A 538 5.57 -18.82 9.98
CA GLN A 538 5.76 -18.17 8.67
C GLN A 538 6.92 -17.15 8.64
N ASN A 539 7.38 -16.65 9.79
CA ASN A 539 8.43 -15.63 9.91
C ASN A 539 9.70 -16.14 10.64
N PRO A 540 10.35 -17.23 10.19
CA PRO A 540 11.49 -17.84 10.88
C PRO A 540 12.73 -16.93 10.99
N ARG A 541 12.80 -15.81 10.25
CA ARG A 541 13.87 -14.81 10.42
C ARG A 541 13.77 -13.99 11.70
N ALA A 542 12.58 -13.92 12.31
CA ALA A 542 12.36 -13.23 13.59
C ALA A 542 12.54 -14.16 14.79
N ALA A 543 12.37 -15.47 14.60
CA ALA A 543 12.41 -16.46 15.67
C ALA A 543 13.74 -16.42 16.45
N GLY A 544 13.64 -16.14 17.75
CA GLY A 544 14.76 -16.09 18.68
C GLY A 544 15.48 -14.73 18.76
N LYS A 545 15.19 -13.78 17.86
CA LYS A 545 15.95 -12.52 17.79
C LYS A 545 15.62 -11.54 18.91
N SER A 546 16.67 -10.88 19.38
CA SER A 546 16.62 -9.84 20.40
C SER A 546 15.92 -8.57 19.90
N VAL A 547 14.90 -8.09 20.64
CA VAL A 547 14.11 -6.90 20.30
C VAL A 547 14.09 -5.85 21.40
N GLN A 548 14.11 -4.58 21.00
CA GLN A 548 13.71 -3.43 21.82
C GLN A 548 12.57 -2.68 21.12
N VAL A 549 11.65 -2.09 21.89
CA VAL A 549 10.71 -1.07 21.42
C VAL A 549 11.03 0.24 22.13
N ILE A 550 11.16 1.33 21.37
CA ILE A 550 11.21 2.70 21.89
C ILE A 550 10.03 3.51 21.37
N HIS A 551 9.57 4.47 22.18
CA HIS A 551 8.56 5.46 21.82
C HIS A 551 9.23 6.81 21.68
N VAL A 552 8.95 7.52 20.59
CA VAL A 552 9.43 8.87 20.30
C VAL A 552 8.22 9.80 20.27
N SER A 553 8.22 10.80 21.13
CA SER A 553 7.17 11.82 21.29
C SER A 553 7.80 13.22 21.31
N ASP A 554 6.98 14.26 21.22
CA ASP A 554 7.46 15.64 21.40
C ASP A 554 8.03 15.92 22.80
N ASP A 555 7.58 15.17 23.82
CA ASP A 555 8.07 15.26 25.20
C ASP A 555 9.37 14.44 25.45
N GLY A 556 9.81 13.65 24.46
CA GLY A 556 11.07 12.88 24.50
C GLY A 556 10.93 11.41 24.13
N VAL A 557 11.87 10.58 24.62
CA VAL A 557 11.97 9.15 24.31
C VAL A 557 11.75 8.29 25.54
N SER A 558 11.05 7.16 25.38
CA SER A 558 10.95 6.09 26.38
C SER A 558 11.18 4.71 25.74
N GLN A 559 11.47 3.70 26.56
CA GLN A 559 11.59 2.29 26.16
C GLN A 559 10.44 1.46 26.74
N THR A 560 9.89 0.52 25.97
CA THR A 560 8.91 -0.45 26.45
C THR A 560 9.54 -1.41 27.46
N LEU A 561 8.76 -1.80 28.47
CA LEU A 561 9.11 -2.78 29.49
C LEU A 561 8.26 -4.04 29.40
N THR A 562 8.76 -5.14 29.95
CA THR A 562 8.02 -6.39 30.16
C THR A 562 7.47 -6.49 31.59
N PRO A 563 6.20 -6.89 31.79
CA PRO A 563 5.18 -7.17 30.77
C PRO A 563 4.52 -5.89 30.22
N SER A 564 4.01 -5.98 28.99
CA SER A 564 3.16 -4.99 28.30
C SER A 564 2.60 -5.59 27.01
N ASN A 565 1.49 -5.05 26.48
CA ASN A 565 0.87 -5.52 25.24
C ASN A 565 1.87 -5.55 24.06
N ALA A 566 2.59 -4.45 23.82
CA ALA A 566 3.62 -4.38 22.77
C ALA A 566 4.76 -5.40 22.97
N ALA A 567 5.08 -5.80 24.21
CA ALA A 567 6.10 -6.80 24.46
C ALA A 567 5.59 -8.23 24.29
N ASP A 568 4.44 -8.53 24.88
CA ASP A 568 3.78 -9.83 24.81
C ASP A 568 3.40 -10.17 23.35
N TYR A 569 2.94 -9.18 22.57
CA TYR A 569 2.66 -9.31 21.14
C TYR A 569 3.91 -9.72 20.33
N LEU A 570 5.02 -9.00 20.46
CA LEU A 570 6.25 -9.31 19.73
C LEU A 570 6.86 -10.65 20.18
N SER A 571 6.69 -11.02 21.45
CA SER A 571 7.09 -12.34 21.97
C SER A 571 6.22 -13.49 21.45
N SER A 572 4.92 -13.27 21.21
CA SER A 572 4.06 -14.27 20.56
C SER A 572 4.56 -14.61 19.14
N LEU A 573 5.05 -13.60 18.40
CA LEU A 573 5.66 -13.73 17.07
C LEU A 573 7.09 -14.28 17.09
N GLY A 574 7.64 -14.56 18.28
CA GLY A 574 8.91 -15.25 18.45
C GLY A 574 10.14 -14.37 18.67
N LEU A 575 9.99 -13.06 18.88
CA LEU A 575 11.07 -12.17 19.29
C LEU A 575 11.31 -12.26 20.81
N ASN A 576 12.54 -11.96 21.25
CA ASN A 576 12.97 -12.05 22.64
C ASN A 576 13.29 -10.66 23.22
N TYR A 577 12.66 -10.31 24.34
CA TYR A 577 13.02 -9.13 25.14
C TYR A 577 14.19 -9.43 26.07
N ASP A 578 15.08 -8.44 26.23
CA ASP A 578 16.18 -8.53 27.20
C ASP A 578 15.69 -8.48 28.66
N ALA A 579 16.44 -9.10 29.57
CA ALA A 579 16.14 -9.11 31.00
C ALA A 579 16.15 -7.70 31.63
N GLU A 580 16.97 -6.76 31.13
CA GLU A 580 17.07 -5.38 31.59
C GLU A 580 15.83 -4.52 31.24
N LEU A 581 15.03 -4.98 30.26
CA LEU A 581 13.72 -4.41 29.93
C LEU A 581 12.59 -4.91 30.82
N ARG A 582 12.85 -5.72 31.86
CA ARG A 582 11.82 -6.01 32.87
C ARG A 582 11.52 -4.77 33.71
N ARG A 583 10.27 -4.62 34.15
CA ARG A 583 9.90 -3.61 35.16
C ARG A 583 10.69 -3.86 36.45
N LYS A 584 11.22 -2.79 37.03
CA LYS A 584 12.01 -2.73 38.26
C LYS A 584 11.23 -1.93 39.31
N SER A 585 11.62 -2.04 40.58
CA SER A 585 10.98 -1.28 41.65
C SER A 585 11.10 0.23 41.38
N GLY A 586 9.95 0.90 41.16
CA GLY A 586 9.86 2.31 40.77
C GLY A 586 9.34 2.58 39.35
N ASP A 587 9.26 1.59 38.46
CA ASP A 587 8.59 1.77 37.17
C ASP A 587 7.06 1.74 37.35
N SER A 588 6.39 2.88 37.17
CA SER A 588 4.92 3.02 37.32
C SER A 588 4.12 2.68 36.06
N SER A 589 4.75 2.58 34.89
CA SER A 589 4.08 2.32 33.61
C SER A 589 4.70 1.14 32.84
N SER A 590 4.17 0.84 31.66
CA SER A 590 4.78 -0.09 30.69
C SER A 590 5.98 0.49 29.95
N THR A 591 6.37 1.74 30.20
CA THR A 591 7.55 2.37 29.62
C THR A 591 8.46 3.01 30.68
N ARG A 592 9.75 3.16 30.34
CA ARG A 592 10.77 3.87 31.15
C ARG A 592 11.35 5.01 30.32
N SER A 593 11.40 6.22 30.87
CA SER A 593 12.01 7.37 30.17
C SER A 593 13.49 7.12 29.86
N MET A 594 13.91 7.44 28.63
CA MET A 594 15.28 7.32 28.13
C MET A 594 15.79 8.70 27.67
N PRO A 595 16.15 9.61 28.59
CA PRO A 595 16.70 10.92 28.23
C PRO A 595 18.12 10.83 27.62
N ASP A 596 18.79 9.68 27.79
CA ASP A 596 20.09 9.37 27.21
C ASP A 596 19.96 8.18 26.24
N LEU A 597 19.85 8.50 24.95
CA LEU A 597 19.79 7.54 23.86
C LEU A 597 21.09 6.71 23.67
N GLY A 598 22.20 7.08 24.31
CA GLY A 598 23.39 6.24 24.36
C GLY A 598 23.10 4.89 25.04
N LYS A 599 22.14 4.86 25.96
CA LYS A 599 21.73 3.65 26.70
C LYS A 599 21.04 2.60 25.85
N LEU A 600 20.48 2.99 24.69
CA LEU A 600 19.90 2.07 23.71
C LEU A 600 20.91 0.99 23.24
N PHE A 601 22.20 1.33 23.24
CA PHE A 601 23.29 0.45 22.80
C PHE A 601 23.91 -0.38 23.94
N LEU A 602 23.47 -0.18 25.20
CA LEU A 602 23.88 -1.03 26.33
C LEU A 602 23.12 -2.36 26.34
N ILE A 603 21.90 -2.37 25.78
CA ILE A 603 21.10 -3.57 25.53
C ILE A 603 21.32 -3.94 24.06
N HIS A 604 21.84 -5.13 23.79
CA HIS A 604 22.04 -5.59 22.43
C HIS A 604 20.72 -6.10 21.83
N SER A 605 20.22 -5.44 20.78
CA SER A 605 19.11 -5.94 19.98
C SER A 605 19.45 -6.06 18.50
N GLU A 606 18.91 -7.09 17.88
CA GLU A 606 18.91 -7.29 16.43
C GLU A 606 17.73 -6.61 15.75
N VAL A 607 16.65 -6.35 16.49
CA VAL A 607 15.43 -5.66 16.04
C VAL A 607 15.16 -4.46 16.94
N LEU A 608 14.91 -3.29 16.33
CA LEU A 608 14.47 -2.09 17.04
C LEU A 608 13.16 -1.61 16.42
N VAL A 609 12.10 -1.60 17.22
CA VAL A 609 10.83 -1.00 16.86
C VAL A 609 10.80 0.44 17.39
N VAL A 610 10.48 1.39 16.53
CA VAL A 610 10.42 2.82 16.85
C VAL A 610 8.98 3.29 16.67
N VAL A 611 8.22 3.27 17.76
CA VAL A 611 6.86 3.81 17.84
C VAL A 611 6.96 5.34 17.87
N ARG A 612 6.18 6.04 17.05
CA ARG A 612 6.22 7.51 16.97
C ARG A 612 4.86 8.14 17.23
N THR A 613 4.88 9.18 18.07
CA THR A 613 3.77 10.09 18.35
C THR A 613 4.20 11.56 18.29
N ASP A 614 5.47 11.82 17.96
CA ASP A 614 5.99 13.17 17.72
C ASP A 614 5.38 13.81 16.45
N LYS A 615 5.39 15.13 16.37
CA LYS A 615 4.89 15.93 15.23
C LYS A 615 5.46 15.61 13.84
N ALA A 616 6.49 14.76 13.71
CA ALA A 616 7.02 14.27 12.44
C ALA A 616 6.74 12.77 12.18
N ALA A 617 5.87 12.15 12.99
CA ALA A 617 5.19 10.89 12.70
C ALA A 617 4.25 10.99 11.48
N GLY A 618 3.64 9.88 11.06
CA GLY A 618 2.72 9.82 9.92
C GLY A 618 3.38 9.92 8.53
N ASN A 619 4.67 9.58 8.41
CA ASN A 619 5.42 9.62 7.14
C ASN A 619 6.16 8.31 6.81
N GLY A 620 6.02 7.25 7.60
CA GLY A 620 6.57 5.91 7.33
C GLY A 620 8.11 5.85 7.33
N GLY A 621 8.77 6.83 7.94
CA GLY A 621 10.20 7.10 7.67
C GLY A 621 10.98 7.67 8.85
N ALA A 622 12.31 7.60 8.74
CA ALA A 622 13.26 8.03 9.76
C ALA A 622 13.43 9.56 9.87
N ALA A 623 12.62 10.35 9.16
CA ALA A 623 12.72 11.81 9.15
C ALA A 623 12.36 12.40 10.52
N GLY A 624 13.26 13.20 11.10
CA GLY A 624 13.10 13.75 12.45
C GLY A 624 13.46 12.81 13.60
N LEU A 625 13.82 11.54 13.32
CA LEU A 625 14.33 10.66 14.38
C LEU A 625 15.64 11.17 14.97
N PRO A 626 15.89 10.96 16.29
CA PRO A 626 17.15 11.32 16.92
C PRO A 626 18.36 10.71 16.20
N TYR A 627 19.39 11.51 15.94
CA TYR A 627 20.55 11.12 15.11
C TYR A 627 21.28 9.87 15.63
N GLN A 628 21.19 9.60 16.93
CA GLN A 628 21.72 8.40 17.57
C GLN A 628 21.17 7.12 16.92
N LEU A 629 19.91 7.11 16.48
CA LEU A 629 19.28 5.96 15.83
C LEU A 629 19.91 5.63 14.46
N ALA A 630 20.54 6.60 13.79
CA ALA A 630 21.31 6.34 12.56
C ALA A 630 22.62 5.55 12.80
N ALA A 631 23.07 5.43 14.05
CA ALA A 631 24.17 4.54 14.44
C ALA A 631 23.72 3.09 14.63
N TYR A 632 22.41 2.80 14.69
CA TYR A 632 21.90 1.43 14.82
C TYR A 632 22.27 0.55 13.61
N ARG A 633 22.52 -0.74 13.86
CA ARG A 633 23.00 -1.70 12.84
C ARG A 633 22.14 -2.96 12.72
N GLY A 634 21.17 -3.14 13.61
CA GLY A 634 20.13 -4.15 13.48
C GLY A 634 19.04 -3.73 12.48
N SER A 635 17.97 -4.52 12.46
CA SER A 635 16.77 -4.28 11.65
C SER A 635 15.87 -3.28 12.36
N MET A 636 15.59 -2.12 11.74
CA MET A 636 14.72 -1.09 12.32
C MET A 636 13.32 -1.16 11.69
N ILE A 637 12.28 -1.21 12.52
CA ILE A 637 10.87 -1.11 12.15
C ILE A 637 10.36 0.22 12.71
N ILE A 638 9.76 1.07 11.88
CA ILE A 638 9.13 2.32 12.33
C ILE A 638 7.62 2.10 12.34
N VAL A 639 6.96 2.52 13.41
CA VAL A 639 5.50 2.44 13.61
C VAL A 639 5.01 3.84 13.93
N ASP A 640 4.57 4.55 12.89
CA ASP A 640 4.14 5.95 13.00
C ASP A 640 2.73 6.20 12.42
N ASP A 641 1.99 5.14 12.10
CA ASP A 641 0.55 5.22 11.83
C ASP A 641 -0.25 5.16 13.15
N PRO A 642 -1.23 6.06 13.38
CA PRO A 642 -1.96 6.10 14.65
C PRO A 642 -2.70 4.82 15.03
N ASN A 643 -3.04 3.95 14.06
CA ASN A 643 -3.82 2.74 14.32
C ASN A 643 -2.95 1.61 14.89
N SER A 644 -1.71 1.43 14.38
CA SER A 644 -0.74 0.49 14.97
C SER A 644 -0.20 0.99 16.30
N VAL A 645 0.01 2.31 16.44
CA VAL A 645 0.39 2.93 17.72
C VAL A 645 -0.69 2.65 18.78
N ALA A 646 -1.96 2.88 18.45
CA ALA A 646 -3.08 2.59 19.35
C ALA A 646 -3.27 1.07 19.62
N ALA A 647 -2.95 0.20 18.66
CA ALA A 647 -3.06 -1.25 18.83
C ALA A 647 -1.91 -1.87 19.64
N LEU A 648 -0.73 -1.23 19.66
CA LEU A 648 0.41 -1.61 20.52
C LEU A 648 0.29 -1.08 21.96
N ALA A 649 -0.53 -0.05 22.19
CA ALA A 649 -0.78 0.49 23.53
C ALA A 649 -1.40 -0.56 24.49
N ASP A 650 -1.18 -0.40 25.79
CA ASP A 650 -1.80 -1.26 26.80
C ASP A 650 -3.29 -0.91 27.00
N PRO A 651 -4.16 -1.89 27.32
CA PRO A 651 -3.89 -3.31 27.54
C PRO A 651 -3.84 -4.15 26.25
N GLY A 652 -4.07 -3.54 25.08
CA GLY A 652 -4.31 -4.21 23.81
C GLY A 652 -5.78 -4.55 23.58
N GLY A 653 -6.03 -5.63 22.84
CA GLY A 653 -7.37 -6.07 22.46
C GLY A 653 -7.35 -7.22 21.45
N TYR A 654 -8.49 -7.85 21.21
CA TYR A 654 -8.62 -8.85 20.14
C TYR A 654 -8.64 -8.17 18.77
N LEU A 655 -9.39 -7.08 18.59
CA LEU A 655 -9.41 -6.32 17.34
C LEU A 655 -8.07 -5.62 17.09
N ALA A 656 -7.46 -5.07 18.16
CA ALA A 656 -6.09 -4.57 18.12
C ALA A 656 -5.09 -5.65 17.65
N THR A 657 -5.20 -6.88 18.17
CA THR A 657 -4.27 -7.96 17.81
C THR A 657 -4.49 -8.47 16.37
N GLU A 658 -5.74 -8.63 15.92
CA GLU A 658 -6.05 -8.93 14.51
C GLU A 658 -5.54 -7.82 13.57
N TYR A 659 -5.66 -6.54 13.97
CA TYR A 659 -5.10 -5.42 13.21
C TYR A 659 -3.57 -5.47 13.12
N LEU A 660 -2.86 -5.73 14.23
CA LEU A 660 -1.40 -5.89 14.21
C LEU A 660 -0.97 -7.11 13.40
N ASN A 661 -1.70 -8.23 13.49
CA ASN A 661 -1.44 -9.43 12.70
C ASN A 661 -1.54 -9.18 11.19
N ALA A 662 -2.45 -8.29 10.76
CA ALA A 662 -2.54 -7.86 9.37
C ALA A 662 -1.52 -6.78 8.96
N ASN A 663 -1.18 -5.83 9.83
CA ASN A 663 -0.45 -4.60 9.46
C ASN A 663 1.00 -4.53 9.98
N PHE A 664 1.29 -5.05 11.18
CA PHE A 664 2.65 -5.06 11.73
C PHE A 664 3.50 -6.21 11.18
N VAL A 665 2.93 -7.42 11.02
CA VAL A 665 3.69 -8.59 10.54
C VAL A 665 4.36 -8.36 9.17
N PRO A 666 3.72 -7.69 8.17
CA PRO A 666 4.41 -7.31 6.94
C PRO A 666 5.67 -6.46 7.14
N LEU A 667 5.73 -5.61 8.18
CA LEU A 667 6.91 -4.80 8.50
C LEU A 667 8.09 -5.65 8.99
N MET A 668 7.82 -6.83 9.59
CA MET A 668 8.86 -7.76 10.02
C MET A 668 9.67 -8.36 8.86
N SER A 669 9.25 -8.17 7.61
CA SER A 669 10.01 -8.53 6.40
C SER A 669 11.39 -7.84 6.31
N VAL A 670 11.60 -6.72 7.01
CA VAL A 670 12.91 -6.04 7.11
C VAL A 670 13.94 -6.80 7.96
N ILE A 671 13.50 -7.78 8.77
CA ILE A 671 14.35 -8.55 9.65
C ILE A 671 15.23 -9.50 8.81
N ARG A 672 16.54 -9.22 8.82
CA ARG A 672 17.57 -9.91 8.02
C ARG A 672 18.02 -11.20 8.71
#